data_AF-A0A1V4SB11-F1
#
_entry.id   AF-A0A1V4SB11-F1
#
_cell.length_a   1.000
_cell.length_b   1.000
_cell.length_c   1.000
_cell.angle_alpha   90.00
_cell.angle_beta   90.00
_cell.angle_gamma   90.00
#
_symmetry.space_group_name_H-M   'P 1'
#
loop_
_entity.id
_entity.type
_entity.pdbx_description
1 polymer ?
#
loop_
_entity_poly.entity_id
_entity_poly.type
_entity_poly.pdbx_seq_one_letter_code
_entity_poly.pdbx_strand_id
1 'polypeptide(L)'
;MLKVRKVKRTEILGTLIFLGISFLCFPVWAVSFTANISEEVFNNNLIGKIMVRNKQYRMDLRMRDREKEGSRIIIVDRQKSKTWLINPQTKSYKEIKNFTFRAYMMDPFQSIEKLEKMAKKKKVGTETIAGYTCDRYAYYDQKFKLAEVWFARNLNSFPLRAHTVSGRKDGSIKIKTNWGDSKVELSNIKEGPVDAALFAVPRGFAKELDPAEARKKAVAALPAVSKTVKGVAPWGRRITKGGEIQVKLDPQRPVRIILNNLTSKSSGTYTIYKKDAPKEGARSKPFSFQKMWERKEVEINRHKRSEWVYIRVTKGLVHAIVTNEKNPFTFSRDKQLEEGYLTNNSNRGLIVYKDRKLTITITGDSQDISASQVTFTGYRDDYKNKAVEKKIVLPNGKTERWEFPCGHQMTTCKISVGKSGGVKYKVEQPGLPREKKRVSSGSSRKSKTAPKVVRTTPIKSHERSTKITGKGSGPGLSKAERGVILKALNAGDVATVKEYLDKGMDPNVVVYGSQLLQKAANLSTAEMVKLIIARGGSLHYRSRQGRDALYQAMSNTKHWKEIIPVLVEAGIKVNEKTPIWKIAFKTRNGKFKPGVRETLEYLLSKGANINYPISKSGNTLLMFACKMAWLEPVKFYLAQGAEVHAKDKNGR
;
A
#
# COMPACT_ATOMS: atom_id res chain seq x y z
N MET A 1 34.96 52.55 -43.46
CA MET A 1 36.31 51.96 -43.37
C MET A 1 36.25 50.47 -43.69
N LEU A 2 37.30 49.93 -44.32
CA LEU A 2 37.69 48.52 -44.59
C LEU A 2 36.67 47.38 -44.35
N LYS A 3 36.36 46.54 -45.37
CA LYS A 3 37.18 45.41 -45.92
C LYS A 3 37.44 44.28 -44.88
N VAL A 4 37.45 42.98 -45.22
CA VAL A 4 36.87 42.19 -46.34
C VAL A 4 37.08 40.69 -46.03
N ARG A 5 36.23 39.80 -46.59
CA ARG A 5 36.45 38.35 -46.88
C ARG A 5 37.13 37.40 -45.86
N LYS A 6 36.40 36.32 -45.51
CA LYS A 6 36.51 34.97 -46.11
C LYS A 6 37.94 34.37 -46.25
N VAL A 7 38.13 33.12 -45.75
CA VAL A 7 38.68 31.92 -46.47
C VAL A 7 39.37 30.92 -45.50
N LYS A 8 39.16 29.63 -45.75
CA LYS A 8 39.86 28.48 -45.12
C LYS A 8 41.35 28.49 -45.46
N ARG A 9 42.23 27.98 -44.59
CA ARG A 9 43.41 27.23 -45.07
C ARG A 9 43.78 26.05 -44.19
N THR A 10 44.21 25.00 -44.86
CA THR A 10 44.66 23.69 -44.39
C THR A 10 46.18 23.67 -44.20
N GLU A 11 46.64 22.76 -43.34
CA GLU A 11 48.03 22.24 -43.25
C GLU A 11 49.10 23.30 -42.85
N ILE A 12 50.31 23.01 -42.33
CA ILE A 12 51.25 21.89 -42.49
C ILE A 12 52.02 21.63 -41.16
N LEU A 13 52.53 20.39 -40.98
CA LEU A 13 53.55 19.86 -40.05
C LEU A 13 53.88 20.55 -38.70
N GLY A 14 53.85 19.71 -37.66
CA GLY A 14 54.60 19.89 -36.41
C GLY A 14 54.96 18.54 -35.80
N THR A 15 55.91 17.80 -36.39
CA THR A 15 56.45 16.57 -35.79
C THR A 15 57.20 16.90 -34.51
N LEU A 16 56.62 16.57 -33.36
CA LEU A 16 57.31 16.50 -32.09
C LEU A 16 57.03 15.16 -31.42
N ILE A 17 58.05 14.29 -31.46
CA ILE A 17 58.15 13.09 -30.66
C ILE A 17 58.26 13.54 -29.20
N PHE A 18 57.32 13.15 -28.35
CA PHE A 18 57.55 13.10 -26.92
C PHE A 18 56.90 11.86 -26.29
N LEU A 19 57.70 11.13 -25.51
CA LEU A 19 57.28 9.97 -24.75
C LEU A 19 56.22 10.36 -23.72
N GLY A 20 55.34 9.41 -23.42
CA GLY A 20 54.67 9.33 -22.13
C GLY A 20 53.16 9.41 -22.16
N ILE A 21 52.50 8.24 -22.07
CA ILE A 21 51.92 7.75 -20.82
C ILE A 21 51.22 6.43 -21.13
N SER A 22 51.57 5.41 -20.35
CA SER A 22 51.04 4.05 -20.42
C SER A 22 49.50 4.03 -20.52
N PHE A 23 48.98 3.64 -21.68
CA PHE A 23 47.61 3.12 -21.78
C PHE A 23 47.59 1.79 -21.03
N LEU A 24 47.24 1.84 -19.75
CA LEU A 24 47.01 0.67 -18.92
C LEU A 24 45.84 -0.13 -19.51
N CYS A 25 46.17 -1.05 -20.41
CA CYS A 25 45.27 -2.10 -20.85
C CYS A 25 44.81 -2.88 -19.62
N PHE A 26 43.52 -2.75 -19.28
CA PHE A 26 42.92 -3.53 -18.21
C PHE A 26 43.16 -5.03 -18.47
N PRO A 27 43.61 -5.80 -17.47
CA PRO A 27 43.91 -7.22 -17.67
C PRO A 27 42.61 -7.96 -18.03
N VAL A 28 42.50 -8.32 -19.31
CA VAL A 28 41.37 -9.08 -19.83
C VAL A 28 41.50 -10.52 -19.36
N TRP A 29 40.52 -10.95 -18.57
CA TRP A 29 40.34 -12.30 -18.09
C TRP A 29 40.56 -13.35 -19.18
N ALA A 30 41.73 -13.99 -19.15
CA ALA A 30 42.17 -15.10 -19.99
C ALA A 30 42.56 -16.30 -19.11
N VAL A 31 41.73 -16.59 -18.11
CA VAL A 31 41.91 -17.67 -17.15
C VAL A 31 40.67 -18.55 -17.20
N SER A 32 40.87 -19.86 -17.10
CA SER A 32 39.80 -20.84 -16.95
C SER A 32 40.04 -21.64 -15.67
N PHE A 33 39.00 -21.71 -14.83
CA PHE A 33 39.05 -22.44 -13.56
C PHE A 33 37.65 -22.82 -13.08
N THR A 34 37.60 -23.77 -12.14
CA THR A 34 36.41 -24.08 -11.36
C THR A 34 36.70 -23.85 -9.89
N ALA A 35 35.69 -23.45 -9.11
CA ALA A 35 35.82 -23.28 -7.66
C ALA A 35 34.49 -23.53 -6.96
N ASN A 36 34.56 -23.86 -5.67
CA ASN A 36 33.40 -23.73 -4.78
C ASN A 36 33.17 -22.24 -4.47
N ILE A 37 31.91 -21.81 -4.45
CA ILE A 37 31.51 -20.45 -4.08
C ILE A 37 30.59 -20.49 -2.87
N SER A 38 30.80 -19.57 -1.94
CA SER A 38 29.88 -19.26 -0.84
C SER A 38 29.53 -17.77 -0.90
N GLU A 39 28.25 -17.46 -0.74
CA GLU A 39 27.71 -16.11 -0.84
C GLU A 39 26.70 -15.89 0.30
N GLU A 40 26.98 -14.93 1.19
CA GLU A 40 26.08 -14.48 2.26
C GLU A 40 25.41 -13.18 1.79
N VAL A 41 24.08 -13.16 1.65
CA VAL A 41 23.33 -11.95 1.24
C VAL A 41 22.00 -11.87 1.97
N PHE A 42 21.70 -10.73 2.62
CA PHE A 42 20.44 -10.50 3.34
C PHE A 42 20.06 -11.66 4.30
N ASN A 43 21.02 -12.15 5.09
CA ASN A 43 20.90 -13.30 6.01
C ASN A 43 20.63 -14.67 5.34
N ASN A 44 20.70 -14.77 4.01
CA ASN A 44 20.68 -16.05 3.30
C ASN A 44 22.10 -16.51 3.01
N ASN A 45 22.40 -17.78 3.34
CA ASN A 45 23.65 -18.45 2.98
C ASN A 45 23.45 -19.28 1.72
N LEU A 46 24.03 -18.81 0.62
CA LEU A 46 24.13 -19.53 -0.64
C LEU A 46 25.47 -20.25 -0.73
N ILE A 47 25.46 -21.46 -1.27
CA ILE A 47 26.65 -22.25 -1.60
C ILE A 47 26.49 -22.83 -2.99
N GLY A 48 27.60 -23.10 -3.67
CA GLY A 48 27.54 -23.59 -5.04
C GLY A 48 28.89 -23.82 -5.69
N LYS A 49 28.88 -23.89 -7.02
CA LYS A 49 30.08 -23.89 -7.86
C LYS A 49 30.09 -22.67 -8.78
N ILE A 50 31.29 -22.13 -9.01
CA ILE A 50 31.56 -21.20 -10.10
C ILE A 50 32.47 -21.89 -11.12
N MET A 51 32.16 -21.71 -12.39
CA MET A 51 33.03 -22.06 -13.50
C MET A 51 33.32 -20.79 -14.29
N VAL A 52 34.59 -20.48 -14.50
CA VAL A 52 35.06 -19.28 -15.23
C VAL A 52 35.77 -19.72 -16.50
N ARG A 53 35.47 -19.05 -17.61
CA ARG A 53 36.12 -19.23 -18.90
C ARG A 53 36.29 -17.88 -19.58
N ASN A 54 37.47 -17.30 -19.48
CA ASN A 54 37.81 -16.01 -20.08
C ASN A 54 36.81 -14.89 -19.68
N LYS A 55 36.05 -14.35 -20.65
CA LYS A 55 35.03 -13.30 -20.46
C LYS A 55 33.64 -13.84 -20.06
N GLN A 56 33.52 -15.13 -19.77
CA GLN A 56 32.28 -15.78 -19.33
C GLN A 56 32.47 -16.42 -17.96
N TYR A 57 31.40 -16.45 -17.16
CA TYR A 57 31.32 -17.27 -15.95
C TYR A 57 29.89 -17.77 -15.72
N ARG A 58 29.79 -18.89 -15.02
CA ARG A 58 28.54 -19.50 -14.61
C ARG A 58 28.61 -19.85 -13.12
N MET A 59 27.56 -19.50 -12.38
CA MET A 59 27.39 -19.80 -10.97
C MET A 59 26.16 -20.68 -10.78
N ASP A 60 26.37 -21.86 -10.24
CA ASP A 60 25.32 -22.82 -9.90
C ASP A 60 25.14 -22.78 -8.39
N LEU A 61 24.16 -21.98 -7.93
CA LEU A 61 23.97 -21.61 -6.52
C LEU A 61 22.72 -22.27 -5.93
N ARG A 62 22.81 -22.73 -4.68
CA ARG A 62 21.70 -23.24 -3.87
C ARG A 62 21.73 -22.65 -2.46
N MET A 63 20.57 -22.63 -1.79
CA MET A 63 20.49 -22.30 -0.36
C MET A 63 21.14 -23.42 0.47
N ARG A 64 21.99 -23.05 1.44
CA ARG A 64 22.69 -24.02 2.31
C ARG A 64 21.71 -24.94 3.04
N ASP A 65 20.63 -24.38 3.57
CA ASP A 65 19.70 -25.07 4.47
C ASP A 65 18.42 -25.57 3.76
N ARG A 66 18.38 -25.52 2.42
CA ARG A 66 17.23 -25.98 1.61
C ARG A 66 17.67 -26.66 0.32
N GLU A 67 18.02 -27.94 0.39
CA GLU A 67 18.53 -28.67 -0.78
C GLU A 67 17.52 -28.80 -1.94
N LYS A 68 16.21 -28.78 -1.66
CA LYS A 68 15.14 -28.95 -2.66
C LYS A 68 14.48 -27.64 -3.13
N GLU A 69 14.84 -26.49 -2.55
CA GLU A 69 14.24 -25.18 -2.89
C GLU A 69 15.30 -24.13 -3.26
N GLY A 70 15.12 -23.48 -4.41
CA GLY A 70 15.83 -22.24 -4.74
C GLY A 70 17.18 -22.38 -5.44
N SER A 71 17.46 -23.51 -6.11
CA SER A 71 18.62 -23.63 -7.01
C SER A 71 18.52 -22.60 -8.16
N ARG A 72 19.47 -21.68 -8.26
CA ARG A 72 19.57 -20.66 -9.33
C ARG A 72 20.86 -20.84 -10.12
N ILE A 73 20.75 -20.86 -11.44
CA ILE A 73 21.91 -20.84 -12.34
C ILE A 73 22.02 -19.44 -12.93
N ILE A 74 23.20 -18.83 -12.81
CA ILE A 74 23.50 -17.49 -13.33
C ILE A 74 24.63 -17.63 -14.34
N ILE A 75 24.37 -17.32 -15.61
CA ILE A 75 25.38 -17.30 -16.67
C ILE A 75 25.61 -15.85 -17.09
N VAL A 76 26.86 -15.39 -17.08
CA VAL A 76 27.25 -14.03 -17.48
C VAL A 76 28.20 -14.12 -18.66
N ASP A 77 27.82 -13.49 -19.77
CA ASP A 77 28.67 -13.29 -20.95
C ASP A 77 28.96 -11.80 -21.09
N ARG A 78 30.21 -11.41 -20.80
CA ARG A 78 30.66 -10.01 -20.87
C ARG A 78 30.83 -9.53 -22.32
N GLN A 79 31.08 -10.43 -23.29
CA GLN A 79 31.21 -10.06 -24.70
C GLN A 79 29.84 -9.69 -25.28
N LYS A 80 28.82 -10.53 -25.04
CA LYS A 80 27.44 -10.29 -25.49
C LYS A 80 26.70 -9.26 -24.62
N SER A 81 27.29 -8.84 -23.49
CA SER A 81 26.68 -7.98 -22.48
C SER A 81 25.34 -8.53 -21.95
N LYS A 82 25.25 -9.86 -21.79
CA LYS A 82 24.05 -10.59 -21.37
C LYS A 82 24.29 -11.43 -20.12
N THR A 83 23.31 -11.39 -19.22
CA THR A 83 23.18 -12.27 -18.05
C THR A 83 21.92 -13.09 -18.23
N TRP A 84 22.04 -14.42 -18.13
CA TRP A 84 20.90 -15.33 -18.07
C TRP A 84 20.72 -15.84 -16.65
N LEU A 85 19.55 -15.56 -16.08
CA LEU A 85 19.09 -16.15 -14.83
C LEU A 85 18.19 -17.34 -15.18
N ILE A 86 18.70 -18.55 -14.97
CA ILE A 86 18.05 -19.81 -15.31
C ILE A 86 17.46 -20.43 -14.04
N ASN A 87 16.19 -20.86 -14.13
CA ASN A 87 15.52 -21.65 -13.10
C ASN A 87 15.37 -23.10 -13.59
N PRO A 88 16.17 -24.05 -13.06
CA PRO A 88 16.09 -25.46 -13.43
C PRO A 88 14.73 -26.10 -13.17
N GLN A 89 14.03 -25.70 -12.10
CA GLN A 89 12.79 -26.32 -11.66
C GLN A 89 11.63 -26.04 -12.63
N THR A 90 11.53 -24.80 -13.11
CA THR A 90 10.48 -24.38 -14.05
C THR A 90 10.88 -24.52 -15.52
N LYS A 91 12.09 -25.03 -15.82
CA LYS A 91 12.72 -25.04 -17.15
C LYS A 91 12.56 -23.68 -17.86
N SER A 92 12.83 -22.59 -17.14
CA SER A 92 12.64 -21.23 -17.64
C SER A 92 13.87 -20.36 -17.40
N TYR A 93 14.02 -19.29 -18.19
CA TYR A 93 15.11 -18.34 -18.02
C TYR A 93 14.71 -16.89 -18.27
N LYS A 94 15.42 -15.97 -17.62
CA LYS A 94 15.31 -14.52 -17.83
C LYS A 94 16.61 -14.01 -18.45
N GLU A 95 16.50 -13.25 -19.53
CA GLU A 95 17.62 -12.56 -20.16
C GLU A 95 17.65 -11.12 -19.66
N ILE A 96 18.80 -10.68 -19.14
CA ILE A 96 19.00 -9.35 -18.55
C ILE A 96 20.26 -8.75 -19.16
N LYS A 97 20.25 -7.45 -19.48
CA LYS A 97 21.47 -6.74 -19.92
C LYS A 97 22.45 -6.62 -18.74
N ASN A 98 23.74 -6.87 -18.99
CA ASN A 98 24.79 -6.68 -17.99
C ASN A 98 24.82 -5.24 -17.48
N PHE A 99 25.35 -5.06 -16.28
CA PHE A 99 25.52 -3.75 -15.64
C PHE A 99 24.20 -2.97 -15.43
N THR A 100 23.06 -3.67 -15.42
CA THR A 100 21.76 -3.12 -15.00
C THR A 100 21.55 -3.31 -13.50
N PHE A 101 20.63 -2.53 -12.91
CA PHE A 101 20.30 -2.64 -11.48
C PHE A 101 19.93 -4.06 -11.05
N ARG A 102 19.24 -4.82 -11.90
CA ARG A 102 18.84 -6.20 -11.64
C ARG A 102 20.00 -7.19 -11.74
N ALA A 103 21.00 -6.94 -12.57
CA ALA A 103 22.21 -7.77 -12.61
C ALA A 103 22.99 -7.65 -11.31
N TYR A 104 23.26 -6.42 -10.84
CA TYR A 104 24.03 -6.18 -9.61
C TYR A 104 23.42 -6.78 -8.33
N MET A 105 22.09 -6.93 -8.25
CA MET A 105 21.42 -7.56 -7.11
C MET A 105 21.53 -9.10 -7.09
N MET A 106 21.88 -9.71 -8.22
CA MET A 106 21.87 -11.16 -8.39
C MET A 106 23.28 -11.74 -8.51
N ASP A 107 24.27 -10.90 -8.79
CA ASP A 107 25.63 -11.28 -9.16
C ASP A 107 26.65 -10.36 -8.46
N PRO A 108 27.42 -10.90 -7.49
CA PRO A 108 28.36 -10.10 -6.72
C PRO A 108 29.52 -9.59 -7.59
N PHE A 109 29.92 -10.28 -8.66
CA PHE A 109 31.07 -9.90 -9.48
C PHE A 109 30.75 -8.69 -10.39
N GLN A 110 29.57 -8.66 -11.02
CA GLN A 110 29.09 -7.43 -11.67
C GLN A 110 28.92 -6.26 -10.69
N SER A 111 28.59 -6.53 -9.41
CA SER A 111 28.51 -5.49 -8.37
C SER A 111 29.90 -4.90 -8.03
N ILE A 112 30.93 -5.76 -7.94
CA ILE A 112 32.34 -5.37 -7.72
C ILE A 112 32.85 -4.54 -8.90
N GLU A 113 32.66 -4.99 -10.14
CA GLU A 113 33.04 -4.23 -11.35
C GLU A 113 32.37 -2.85 -11.42
N LYS A 114 31.18 -2.71 -10.83
CA LYS A 114 30.47 -1.44 -10.75
C LYS A 114 31.02 -0.55 -9.63
N LEU A 115 31.41 -1.12 -8.48
CA LEU A 115 32.15 -0.41 -7.43
C LEU A 115 33.48 0.14 -7.95
N GLU A 116 34.24 -0.64 -8.72
CA GLU A 116 35.53 -0.21 -9.30
C GLU A 116 35.42 1.05 -10.16
N LYS A 117 34.28 1.25 -10.82
CA LYS A 117 34.00 2.40 -11.70
C LYS A 117 33.43 3.62 -10.97
N MET A 118 33.15 3.53 -9.67
CA MET A 118 32.43 4.57 -8.91
C MET A 118 33.11 4.99 -7.62
N ALA A 119 33.79 4.08 -6.93
CA ALA A 119 34.35 4.28 -5.59
C ALA A 119 35.87 4.50 -5.62
N LYS A 120 36.39 5.23 -4.63
CA LYS A 120 37.83 5.45 -4.48
C LYS A 120 38.51 4.17 -4.00
N LYS A 121 39.29 3.54 -4.87
CA LYS A 121 40.08 2.32 -4.59
C LYS A 121 41.38 2.67 -3.85
N LYS A 122 41.69 1.99 -2.74
CA LYS A 122 42.97 2.07 -2.02
C LYS A 122 43.50 0.65 -1.76
N LYS A 123 44.78 0.40 -2.07
CA LYS A 123 45.46 -0.85 -1.70
C LYS A 123 45.70 -0.86 -0.19
N VAL A 124 45.37 -1.97 0.46
CA VAL A 124 45.44 -2.15 1.93
C VAL A 124 46.57 -3.10 2.32
N GLY A 125 46.87 -4.09 1.48
CA GLY A 125 47.91 -5.07 1.75
C GLY A 125 47.90 -6.21 0.74
N THR A 126 48.61 -7.29 1.07
CA THR A 126 48.62 -8.56 0.33
C THR A 126 48.30 -9.68 1.33
N GLU A 127 47.39 -10.59 1.00
CA GLU A 127 46.97 -11.70 1.85
C GLU A 127 46.74 -12.96 1.01
N THR A 128 46.96 -14.16 1.58
CA THR A 128 46.77 -15.42 0.87
C THR A 128 45.33 -15.92 1.04
N ILE A 129 44.59 -16.10 -0.05
CA ILE A 129 43.22 -16.61 -0.07
C ILE A 129 43.17 -17.90 -0.88
N ALA A 130 42.68 -19.00 -0.29
CA ALA A 130 42.57 -20.30 -0.95
C ALA A 130 43.86 -20.80 -1.65
N GLY A 131 45.03 -20.45 -1.10
CA GLY A 131 46.36 -20.77 -1.67
C GLY A 131 46.94 -19.71 -2.62
N TYR A 132 46.17 -18.67 -2.97
CA TYR A 132 46.59 -17.64 -3.93
C TYR A 132 46.98 -16.33 -3.24
N THR A 133 48.10 -15.75 -3.67
CA THR A 133 48.52 -14.39 -3.27
C THR A 133 47.55 -13.36 -3.86
N CYS A 134 46.77 -12.71 -3.00
CA CYS A 134 45.78 -11.70 -3.36
C CYS A 134 46.19 -10.30 -2.92
N ASP A 135 46.03 -9.32 -3.81
CA ASP A 135 46.08 -7.91 -3.42
C ASP A 135 44.74 -7.48 -2.83
N ARG A 136 44.77 -7.03 -1.57
CA ARG A 136 43.58 -6.54 -0.85
C ARG A 136 43.39 -5.06 -1.12
N TYR A 137 42.21 -4.70 -1.62
CA TYR A 137 41.80 -3.30 -1.83
C TYR A 137 40.54 -2.98 -1.03
N ALA A 138 40.50 -1.79 -0.45
CA ALA A 138 39.31 -1.20 0.13
C ALA A 138 38.77 -0.11 -0.80
N TYR A 139 37.45 -0.11 -0.97
CA TYR A 139 36.70 0.85 -1.77
C TYR A 139 35.99 1.82 -0.85
N TYR A 140 36.17 3.11 -1.10
CA TYR A 140 35.62 4.17 -0.25
C TYR A 140 34.67 5.08 -1.02
N ASP A 141 33.64 5.52 -0.32
CA ASP A 141 32.91 6.73 -0.65
C ASP A 141 33.19 7.77 0.43
N GLN A 142 33.86 8.86 0.04
CA GLN A 142 34.38 9.87 0.96
C GLN A 142 35.26 9.25 2.07
N LYS A 143 34.73 9.09 3.29
CA LYS A 143 35.40 8.46 4.44
C LYS A 143 34.84 7.05 4.76
N PHE A 144 33.75 6.62 4.12
CA PHE A 144 33.08 5.36 4.41
C PHE A 144 33.63 4.21 3.56
N LYS A 145 33.95 3.08 4.19
CA LYS A 145 34.42 1.86 3.50
C LYS A 145 33.23 1.07 2.95
N LEU A 146 33.02 1.13 1.64
CA LEU A 146 31.96 0.43 0.91
C LEU A 146 32.23 -1.06 0.73
N ALA A 147 33.48 -1.44 0.51
CA ALA A 147 33.83 -2.84 0.29
C ALA A 147 35.32 -3.09 0.56
N GLU A 148 35.66 -4.34 0.84
CA GLU A 148 37.00 -4.90 0.67
C GLU A 148 36.96 -6.07 -0.31
N VAL A 149 37.92 -6.11 -1.23
CA VAL A 149 38.02 -7.12 -2.27
C VAL A 149 39.46 -7.61 -2.39
N TRP A 150 39.63 -8.92 -2.52
CA TRP A 150 40.91 -9.61 -2.64
C TRP A 150 41.05 -10.15 -4.05
N PHE A 151 41.97 -9.56 -4.83
CA PHE A 151 42.21 -9.95 -6.22
C PHE A 151 43.46 -10.82 -6.34
N ALA A 152 43.32 -12.10 -6.70
CA ALA A 152 44.43 -13.03 -6.90
C ALA A 152 45.27 -12.65 -8.12
N ARG A 153 46.57 -12.39 -7.90
CA ARG A 153 47.49 -11.94 -8.96
C ARG A 153 47.54 -12.95 -10.12
N ASN A 154 47.71 -14.22 -9.79
CA ASN A 154 47.93 -15.30 -10.76
C ASN A 154 46.66 -15.67 -11.55
N LEU A 155 45.47 -15.38 -11.03
CA LEU A 155 44.19 -15.62 -11.71
C LEU A 155 43.72 -14.38 -12.48
N ASN A 156 44.64 -13.63 -13.09
CA ASN A 156 44.36 -12.36 -13.80
C ASN A 156 43.51 -11.40 -12.94
N SER A 157 43.90 -11.21 -11.67
CA SER A 157 43.16 -10.44 -10.67
C SER A 157 41.83 -11.05 -10.17
N PHE A 158 41.57 -12.37 -10.27
CA PHE A 158 40.65 -13.18 -9.41
C PHE A 158 39.99 -12.53 -8.17
N PRO A 159 38.81 -11.87 -8.13
CA PRO A 159 38.14 -11.50 -6.87
C PRO A 159 37.73 -12.76 -6.08
N LEU A 160 38.66 -13.33 -5.32
CA LEU A 160 38.46 -14.58 -4.60
C LEU A 160 37.65 -14.39 -3.31
N ARG A 161 37.77 -13.22 -2.69
CA ARG A 161 36.95 -12.80 -1.56
C ARG A 161 36.48 -11.37 -1.79
N ALA A 162 35.24 -11.07 -1.42
CA ALA A 162 34.77 -9.70 -1.29
C ALA A 162 33.76 -9.58 -0.15
N HIS A 163 33.94 -8.54 0.67
CA HIS A 163 32.97 -8.11 1.67
C HIS A 163 32.43 -6.75 1.21
N THR A 164 31.16 -6.66 0.85
CA THR A 164 30.52 -5.39 0.50
C THR A 164 29.55 -4.96 1.59
N VAL A 165 29.54 -3.66 1.88
CA VAL A 165 28.71 -3.02 2.90
C VAL A 165 27.84 -1.97 2.20
N SER A 166 26.53 -2.12 2.32
CA SER A 166 25.54 -1.29 1.65
C SER A 166 24.98 -0.22 2.59
N GLY A 167 25.02 1.03 2.11
CA GLY A 167 24.03 2.07 2.46
C GLY A 167 23.65 2.27 3.93
N ARG A 168 24.46 3.00 4.70
CA ARG A 168 23.96 3.73 5.88
C ARG A 168 22.95 4.81 5.45
N LYS A 169 21.86 4.97 6.21
CA LYS A 169 20.73 5.87 5.88
C LYS A 169 20.91 7.33 6.32
N ASP A 170 22.01 7.63 7.01
CA ASP A 170 22.41 8.96 7.48
C ASP A 170 22.76 9.94 6.34
N GLY A 171 23.04 9.42 5.12
CA GLY A 171 23.48 10.22 3.99
C GLY A 171 25.00 10.41 3.90
N SER A 172 25.77 9.72 4.76
CA SER A 172 27.24 9.66 4.70
C SER A 172 27.77 8.96 3.44
N ILE A 173 26.91 8.25 2.72
CA ILE A 173 27.21 7.53 1.47
C ILE A 173 26.40 8.15 0.32
N LYS A 174 27.10 8.71 -0.67
CA LYS A 174 26.59 9.20 -1.95
C LYS A 174 26.40 8.06 -2.96
N ILE A 175 27.28 7.05 -2.97
CA ILE A 175 27.25 5.90 -3.87
C ILE A 175 26.23 4.87 -3.37
N LYS A 176 25.01 4.93 -3.93
CA LYS A 176 23.88 4.07 -3.53
C LYS A 176 23.97 2.67 -4.13
N THR A 177 24.73 1.79 -3.49
CA THR A 177 24.73 0.33 -3.73
C THR A 177 23.52 -0.33 -3.06
N ASN A 178 22.34 -0.29 -3.69
CA ASN A 178 21.11 -0.90 -3.12
C ASN A 178 21.09 -2.45 -3.21
N TRP A 179 22.22 -3.12 -3.03
CA TRP A 179 22.41 -4.56 -3.28
C TRP A 179 22.48 -5.41 -2.01
N GLY A 180 22.51 -4.78 -0.84
CA GLY A 180 22.64 -5.44 0.46
C GLY A 180 24.08 -5.56 0.91
N ASP A 181 24.27 -5.79 2.19
CA ASP A 181 25.55 -6.24 2.73
C ASP A 181 25.74 -7.68 2.24
N SER A 182 26.90 -7.96 1.67
CA SER A 182 27.21 -9.28 1.14
C SER A 182 28.64 -9.71 1.41
N LYS A 183 28.84 -11.01 1.59
CA LYS A 183 30.16 -11.64 1.55
C LYS A 183 30.15 -12.67 0.43
N VAL A 184 31.19 -12.70 -0.39
CA VAL A 184 31.43 -13.77 -1.35
C VAL A 184 32.85 -14.28 -1.16
N GLU A 185 33.01 -15.60 -1.17
CA GLU A 185 34.30 -16.26 -1.06
C GLU A 185 34.37 -17.51 -1.95
N LEU A 186 35.51 -17.67 -2.61
CA LEU A 186 35.89 -18.82 -3.43
C LEU A 186 36.87 -19.72 -2.68
N SER A 187 36.68 -21.03 -2.81
CA SER A 187 37.51 -22.07 -2.19
C SER A 187 37.66 -23.26 -3.13
N ASN A 188 38.64 -24.15 -2.88
CA ASN A 188 38.90 -25.35 -3.71
C ASN A 188 38.98 -25.00 -5.21
N ILE A 189 39.82 -24.00 -5.53
CA ILE A 189 40.03 -23.50 -6.88
C ILE A 189 40.87 -24.53 -7.65
N LYS A 190 40.45 -24.86 -8.86
CA LYS A 190 41.13 -25.78 -9.77
C LYS A 190 41.24 -25.12 -11.14
N GLU A 191 42.45 -24.72 -11.51
CA GLU A 191 42.76 -24.16 -12.82
C GLU A 191 42.72 -25.26 -13.90
N GLY A 192 42.29 -24.90 -15.09
CA GLY A 192 42.15 -25.84 -16.21
C GLY A 192 41.07 -25.44 -17.21
N PRO A 193 41.00 -26.11 -18.38
CA PRO A 193 40.00 -25.83 -19.40
C PRO A 193 38.58 -26.11 -18.88
N VAL A 194 37.65 -25.20 -19.17
CA VAL A 194 36.22 -25.35 -18.85
C VAL A 194 35.43 -25.43 -20.15
N ASP A 195 34.55 -26.42 -20.27
CA ASP A 195 33.70 -26.63 -21.45
C ASP A 195 32.86 -25.39 -21.81
N ALA A 196 32.80 -25.08 -23.11
CA ALA A 196 32.02 -23.98 -23.66
C ALA A 196 30.52 -24.19 -23.51
N ALA A 197 30.03 -25.45 -23.57
CA ALA A 197 28.60 -25.75 -23.55
C ALA A 197 27.94 -25.35 -22.22
N LEU A 198 28.71 -25.33 -21.12
CA LEU A 198 28.25 -24.89 -19.80
C LEU A 198 27.76 -23.44 -19.77
N PHE A 199 28.23 -22.58 -20.70
CA PHE A 199 27.86 -21.16 -20.79
C PHE A 199 26.70 -20.88 -21.77
N ALA A 200 26.07 -21.92 -22.31
CA ALA A 200 24.83 -21.80 -23.07
C ALA A 200 23.60 -21.95 -22.17
N VAL A 201 22.47 -21.36 -22.57
CA VAL A 201 21.16 -21.70 -21.99
C VAL A 201 20.84 -23.15 -22.39
N PRO A 202 20.50 -24.06 -21.46
CA PRO A 202 20.22 -25.46 -21.80
C PRO A 202 19.04 -25.60 -22.78
N ARG A 203 19.11 -26.60 -23.66
CA ARG A 203 18.01 -26.91 -24.60
C ARG A 203 16.72 -27.23 -23.82
N GLY A 204 15.58 -26.79 -24.37
CA GLY A 204 14.26 -26.99 -23.77
C GLY A 204 13.87 -25.99 -22.68
N PHE A 205 14.67 -24.94 -22.42
CA PHE A 205 14.31 -23.88 -21.48
C PHE A 205 13.56 -22.73 -22.17
N ALA A 206 12.41 -22.33 -21.61
CA ALA A 206 11.58 -21.27 -22.15
C ALA A 206 12.00 -19.87 -21.64
N LYS A 207 12.07 -18.88 -22.53
CA LYS A 207 12.31 -17.48 -22.14
C LYS A 207 11.08 -16.91 -21.44
N GLU A 208 11.22 -16.47 -20.20
CA GLU A 208 10.16 -15.75 -19.51
C GLU A 208 9.96 -14.36 -20.13
N LEU A 209 8.71 -14.04 -20.44
CA LEU A 209 8.30 -12.69 -20.86
C LEU A 209 8.56 -11.69 -19.73
N ASP A 210 8.92 -10.46 -20.07
CA ASP A 210 8.95 -9.37 -19.10
C ASP A 210 7.53 -9.20 -18.51
N PRO A 211 7.34 -9.13 -17.18
CA PRO A 211 6.04 -8.92 -16.57
C PRO A 211 5.27 -7.70 -17.11
N ALA A 212 5.98 -6.64 -17.57
CA ALA A 212 5.38 -5.48 -18.21
C ALA A 212 4.84 -5.81 -19.62
N GLU A 213 5.57 -6.60 -20.41
CA GLU A 213 5.13 -7.06 -21.73
C GLU A 213 3.99 -8.07 -21.63
N ALA A 214 4.10 -9.04 -20.71
CA ALA A 214 3.03 -9.99 -20.42
C ALA A 214 1.73 -9.27 -20.03
N ARG A 215 1.81 -8.26 -19.16
CA ARG A 215 0.67 -7.41 -18.78
C ARG A 215 0.11 -6.63 -19.98
N LYS A 216 0.98 -6.06 -20.83
CA LYS A 216 0.58 -5.33 -22.05
C LYS A 216 -0.16 -6.25 -23.02
N LYS A 217 0.34 -7.46 -23.26
CA LYS A 217 -0.29 -8.49 -24.12
C LYS A 217 -1.63 -8.96 -23.55
N ALA A 218 -1.69 -9.24 -22.24
CA ALA A 218 -2.93 -9.64 -21.57
C ALA A 218 -4.02 -8.55 -21.65
N VAL A 219 -3.66 -7.27 -21.50
CA VAL A 219 -4.61 -6.15 -21.63
C VAL A 219 -5.07 -5.95 -23.08
N ALA A 220 -4.17 -6.12 -24.05
CA ALA A 220 -4.52 -6.02 -25.47
C ALA A 220 -5.46 -7.15 -25.94
N ALA A 221 -5.45 -8.30 -25.26
CA ALA A 221 -6.32 -9.44 -25.54
C ALA A 221 -7.72 -9.36 -24.88
N LEU A 222 -8.00 -8.32 -24.09
CA LEU A 222 -9.31 -8.17 -23.43
C LEU A 222 -10.43 -7.90 -24.44
N PRO A 223 -11.57 -8.63 -24.40
CA PRO A 223 -12.70 -8.37 -25.29
C PRO A 223 -13.19 -6.92 -25.18
N ALA A 224 -13.29 -6.24 -26.32
CA ALA A 224 -13.61 -4.82 -26.40
C ALA A 224 -14.50 -4.50 -27.60
N VAL A 225 -15.36 -3.49 -27.44
CA VAL A 225 -16.22 -2.94 -28.48
C VAL A 225 -15.37 -2.18 -29.50
N SER A 226 -15.41 -2.61 -30.77
CA SER A 226 -14.70 -2.00 -31.91
C SER A 226 -15.64 -1.37 -32.96
N LYS A 227 -16.94 -1.63 -32.87
CA LYS A 227 -18.03 -1.03 -33.69
C LYS A 227 -19.00 -0.27 -32.78
N THR A 228 -20.02 0.37 -33.35
CA THR A 228 -21.10 0.99 -32.56
C THR A 228 -22.04 -0.06 -31.97
N VAL A 229 -22.28 -0.02 -30.66
CA VAL A 229 -23.27 -0.89 -29.97
C VAL A 229 -24.23 -0.09 -29.11
N LYS A 230 -25.47 -0.57 -28.98
CA LYS A 230 -26.56 0.07 -28.22
C LYS A 230 -26.88 -0.73 -26.95
N GLY A 231 -27.28 -0.04 -25.88
CA GLY A 231 -27.70 -0.67 -24.62
C GLY A 231 -28.41 0.30 -23.68
N VAL A 232 -28.77 -0.19 -22.49
CA VAL A 232 -29.56 0.55 -21.49
C VAL A 232 -28.81 0.56 -20.15
N ALA A 233 -28.76 1.74 -19.52
CA ALA A 233 -28.14 1.92 -18.21
C ALA A 233 -28.87 1.12 -17.09
N PRO A 234 -28.16 0.65 -16.04
CA PRO A 234 -26.72 0.70 -15.87
C PRO A 234 -25.99 -0.23 -16.86
N TRP A 235 -24.89 0.25 -17.45
CA TRP A 235 -24.14 -0.51 -18.45
C TRP A 235 -22.65 -0.19 -18.42
N GLY A 236 -21.80 -1.21 -18.54
CA GLY A 236 -20.35 -1.03 -18.64
C GLY A 236 -19.75 -1.82 -19.80
N ARG A 237 -18.90 -1.16 -20.59
CA ARG A 237 -18.23 -1.75 -21.76
C ARG A 237 -16.81 -1.19 -21.92
N ARG A 238 -15.86 -2.09 -22.17
CA ARG A 238 -14.54 -1.78 -22.73
C ARG A 238 -14.70 -1.46 -24.21
N ILE A 239 -14.10 -0.35 -24.63
CA ILE A 239 -14.17 0.22 -25.96
C ILE A 239 -12.74 0.42 -26.46
N THR A 240 -12.43 -0.13 -27.62
CA THR A 240 -11.13 0.03 -28.30
C THR A 240 -11.20 1.13 -29.36
N LYS A 241 -10.08 1.46 -30.00
CA LYS A 241 -10.01 2.41 -31.13
C LYS A 241 -11.10 2.08 -32.17
N GLY A 242 -11.92 3.08 -32.50
CA GLY A 242 -13.02 2.98 -33.48
C GLY A 242 -14.36 2.56 -32.87
N GLY A 243 -14.37 1.98 -31.67
CA GLY A 243 -15.60 1.58 -30.99
C GLY A 243 -16.40 2.75 -30.44
N GLU A 244 -17.72 2.54 -30.35
CA GLU A 244 -18.66 3.48 -29.74
C GLU A 244 -19.73 2.71 -28.94
N ILE A 245 -20.11 3.22 -27.77
CA ILE A 245 -21.33 2.77 -27.08
C ILE A 245 -22.36 3.87 -27.04
N GLN A 246 -23.62 3.49 -27.26
CA GLN A 246 -24.80 4.34 -27.18
C GLN A 246 -25.70 3.81 -26.07
N VAL A 247 -25.84 4.57 -24.99
CA VAL A 247 -26.51 4.13 -23.77
C VAL A 247 -27.79 4.94 -23.56
N LYS A 248 -28.93 4.25 -23.54
CA LYS A 248 -30.23 4.83 -23.16
C LYS A 248 -30.31 5.00 -21.64
N LEU A 249 -30.90 6.11 -21.21
CA LEU A 249 -30.93 6.61 -19.84
C LEU A 249 -32.37 6.89 -19.41
N ASP A 250 -32.62 6.92 -18.10
CA ASP A 250 -33.80 7.57 -17.52
C ASP A 250 -33.62 9.10 -17.55
N PRO A 251 -34.43 9.88 -18.31
CA PRO A 251 -34.30 11.34 -18.39
C PRO A 251 -34.67 12.06 -17.10
N GLN A 252 -35.32 11.39 -16.14
CA GLN A 252 -35.72 11.97 -14.85
C GLN A 252 -34.64 11.87 -13.78
N ARG A 253 -33.55 11.14 -14.02
CA ARG A 253 -32.47 10.93 -13.05
C ARG A 253 -31.17 11.58 -13.49
N PRO A 254 -30.28 11.96 -12.56
CA PRO A 254 -28.91 12.33 -12.91
C PRO A 254 -28.21 11.17 -13.63
N VAL A 255 -27.12 11.46 -14.32
CA VAL A 255 -26.32 10.44 -15.02
C VAL A 255 -24.85 10.57 -14.62
N ARG A 256 -24.22 9.44 -14.34
CA ARG A 256 -22.79 9.32 -14.07
C ARG A 256 -22.11 8.53 -15.18
N ILE A 257 -20.99 9.04 -15.66
CA ILE A 257 -20.11 8.36 -16.61
C ILE A 257 -18.74 8.21 -15.93
N ILE A 258 -18.26 6.98 -15.80
CA ILE A 258 -16.92 6.65 -15.32
C ILE A 258 -16.12 6.09 -16.49
N LEU A 259 -15.00 6.72 -16.81
CA LEU A 259 -14.06 6.30 -17.85
C LEU A 259 -12.75 5.87 -17.19
N ASN A 260 -12.39 4.60 -17.28
CA ASN A 260 -11.14 4.06 -16.74
C ASN A 260 -10.19 3.69 -17.88
N ASN A 261 -8.98 4.25 -17.88
CA ASN A 261 -7.98 4.00 -18.90
C ASN A 261 -7.24 2.67 -18.65
N LEU A 262 -7.24 1.77 -19.64
CA LEU A 262 -6.57 0.47 -19.55
C LEU A 262 -5.21 0.42 -20.27
N THR A 263 -4.85 1.42 -21.08
CA THR A 263 -3.58 1.44 -21.85
C THR A 263 -2.79 2.73 -21.64
N SER A 264 -1.51 2.76 -22.03
CA SER A 264 -0.77 4.02 -22.14
C SER A 264 -1.34 4.87 -23.28
N LYS A 265 -1.63 6.15 -23.04
CA LYS A 265 -2.14 7.13 -24.02
C LYS A 265 -3.45 6.73 -24.73
N SER A 266 -4.59 7.00 -24.08
CA SER A 266 -5.93 6.74 -24.63
C SER A 266 -6.75 8.03 -24.76
N SER A 267 -7.60 8.13 -25.78
CA SER A 267 -8.40 9.33 -26.05
C SER A 267 -9.74 9.00 -26.70
N GLY A 268 -10.68 9.93 -26.62
CA GLY A 268 -11.99 9.81 -27.25
C GLY A 268 -12.90 11.01 -26.96
N THR A 269 -14.18 10.84 -27.26
CA THR A 269 -15.23 11.84 -27.03
C THR A 269 -16.43 11.21 -26.34
N TYR A 270 -17.17 12.03 -25.60
CA TYR A 270 -18.51 11.68 -25.14
C TYR A 270 -19.51 12.79 -25.47
N THR A 271 -20.72 12.39 -25.84
CA THR A 271 -21.80 13.29 -26.27
C THR A 271 -23.07 12.91 -25.53
N ILE A 272 -23.82 13.91 -25.09
CA ILE A 272 -25.03 13.75 -24.28
C ILE A 272 -26.16 14.38 -25.06
N TYR A 273 -27.19 13.60 -25.38
CA TYR A 273 -28.39 14.09 -26.04
C TYR A 273 -29.51 14.25 -25.01
N LYS A 274 -30.13 15.43 -25.05
CA LYS A 274 -31.35 15.69 -24.29
C LYS A 274 -32.52 15.02 -25.01
N LYS A 275 -33.55 14.67 -24.25
CA LYS A 275 -34.87 14.46 -24.83
C LYS A 275 -35.28 15.73 -25.60
N ASP A 276 -35.88 15.55 -26.77
CA ASP A 276 -36.45 16.63 -27.60
C ASP A 276 -35.42 17.62 -28.23
N ALA A 277 -34.14 17.26 -28.35
CA ALA A 277 -33.11 18.05 -29.05
C ALA A 277 -32.66 17.39 -30.37
N PRO A 278 -32.38 18.15 -31.45
CA PRO A 278 -31.88 17.58 -32.71
C PRO A 278 -30.54 16.87 -32.51
N LYS A 279 -30.32 15.80 -33.29
CA LYS A 279 -29.06 15.04 -33.23
C LYS A 279 -27.87 15.82 -33.82
N GLU A 280 -28.17 16.72 -34.74
CA GLU A 280 -27.23 17.65 -35.35
C GLU A 280 -27.06 18.86 -34.42
N GLY A 281 -25.81 19.21 -34.10
CA GLY A 281 -25.45 20.31 -33.19
C GLY A 281 -25.04 19.90 -31.76
N ALA A 282 -25.16 18.62 -31.36
CA ALA A 282 -24.72 18.18 -30.04
C ALA A 282 -23.18 18.21 -29.89
N ARG A 283 -22.66 19.19 -29.12
CA ARG A 283 -21.22 19.35 -28.89
C ARG A 283 -20.59 18.15 -28.18
N SER A 284 -19.77 17.40 -28.91
CA SER A 284 -18.95 16.30 -28.39
C SER A 284 -17.87 16.83 -27.44
N LYS A 285 -17.71 16.23 -26.27
CA LYS A 285 -16.71 16.62 -25.26
C LYS A 285 -15.51 15.67 -25.27
N PRO A 286 -14.27 16.15 -25.38
CA PRO A 286 -13.09 15.28 -25.40
C PRO A 286 -12.73 14.72 -24.03
N PHE A 287 -12.06 13.57 -24.06
CA PHE A 287 -11.26 13.05 -22.97
C PHE A 287 -9.94 12.49 -23.50
N SER A 288 -8.90 12.62 -22.68
CA SER A 288 -7.55 12.13 -22.97
C SER A 288 -6.91 11.68 -21.66
N PHE A 289 -6.12 10.63 -21.74
CA PHE A 289 -5.41 10.00 -20.64
C PHE A 289 -3.96 9.76 -21.06
N GLN A 290 -3.00 9.99 -20.18
CA GLN A 290 -1.58 9.76 -20.45
C GLN A 290 -1.15 8.41 -19.88
N LYS A 291 -1.41 8.16 -18.60
CA LYS A 291 -0.99 6.96 -17.87
C LYS A 291 -2.12 5.93 -17.80
N MET A 292 -1.72 4.66 -17.79
CA MET A 292 -2.59 3.53 -17.49
C MET A 292 -3.20 3.72 -16.09
N TRP A 293 -4.45 3.28 -15.89
CA TRP A 293 -5.23 3.41 -14.64
C TRP A 293 -5.69 4.82 -14.25
N GLU A 294 -5.50 5.82 -15.11
CA GLU A 294 -6.19 7.10 -14.95
C GLU A 294 -7.72 6.91 -15.07
N ARG A 295 -8.48 7.63 -14.23
CA ARG A 295 -9.94 7.63 -14.20
C ARG A 295 -10.45 9.05 -14.42
N LYS A 296 -11.44 9.20 -15.31
CA LYS A 296 -12.23 10.42 -15.46
C LYS A 296 -13.67 10.13 -15.07
N GLU A 297 -14.30 11.09 -14.41
CA GLU A 297 -15.67 10.99 -13.97
C GLU A 297 -16.45 12.20 -14.47
N VAL A 298 -17.70 11.99 -14.89
CA VAL A 298 -18.58 13.04 -15.39
C VAL A 298 -19.97 12.82 -14.82
N GLU A 299 -20.40 13.75 -13.98
CA GLU A 299 -21.76 13.82 -13.43
C GLU A 299 -22.61 14.80 -14.24
N ILE A 300 -23.89 14.46 -14.44
CA ILE A 300 -24.83 15.19 -15.29
C ILE A 300 -26.13 15.38 -14.51
N ASN A 301 -26.39 16.63 -14.10
CA ASN A 301 -27.58 16.98 -13.30
C ASN A 301 -28.90 16.80 -14.07
N ARG A 302 -29.96 16.45 -13.33
CA ARG A 302 -31.35 16.20 -13.80
C ARG A 302 -31.90 17.27 -14.75
N HIS A 303 -31.57 18.55 -14.54
CA HIS A 303 -32.02 19.66 -15.40
C HIS A 303 -31.60 19.51 -16.89
N LYS A 304 -30.66 18.61 -17.20
CA LYS A 304 -30.23 18.33 -18.58
C LYS A 304 -31.07 17.25 -19.28
N ARG A 305 -32.12 16.69 -18.64
CA ARG A 305 -33.11 15.72 -19.19
C ARG A 305 -32.51 14.78 -20.24
N SER A 306 -31.42 14.10 -19.89
CA SER A 306 -30.57 13.40 -20.84
C SER A 306 -31.12 12.00 -21.12
N GLU A 307 -31.40 11.70 -22.38
CA GLU A 307 -31.98 10.41 -22.78
C GLU A 307 -30.90 9.44 -23.30
N TRP A 308 -29.86 9.97 -23.95
CA TRP A 308 -28.80 9.15 -24.54
C TRP A 308 -27.40 9.70 -24.27
N VAL A 309 -26.47 8.78 -23.98
CA VAL A 309 -25.03 9.05 -23.87
C VAL A 309 -24.29 8.22 -24.92
N TYR A 310 -23.45 8.89 -25.71
CA TYR A 310 -22.61 8.30 -26.75
C TYR A 310 -21.17 8.45 -26.30
N ILE A 311 -20.38 7.38 -26.32
CA ILE A 311 -18.96 7.40 -25.91
C ILE A 311 -18.15 6.69 -26.98
N ARG A 312 -17.28 7.42 -27.67
CA ARG A 312 -16.43 6.93 -28.77
C ARG A 312 -14.96 6.98 -28.36
N VAL A 313 -14.20 5.92 -28.63
CA VAL A 313 -12.75 5.87 -28.37
C VAL A 313 -11.97 6.03 -29.67
N THR A 314 -11.12 7.06 -29.74
CA THR A 314 -10.27 7.33 -30.91
C THR A 314 -8.88 6.70 -30.80
N LYS A 315 -8.42 6.42 -29.57
CA LYS A 315 -7.11 5.80 -29.31
C LYS A 315 -7.11 5.01 -28.00
N GLY A 316 -6.40 3.89 -28.00
CA GLY A 316 -6.21 3.04 -26.82
C GLY A 316 -7.45 2.23 -26.44
N LEU A 317 -7.51 1.81 -25.18
CA LEU A 317 -8.56 0.98 -24.60
C LEU A 317 -9.11 1.65 -23.34
N VAL A 318 -10.41 1.89 -23.30
CA VAL A 318 -11.10 2.55 -22.17
C VAL A 318 -12.29 1.71 -21.72
N HIS A 319 -12.40 1.48 -20.42
CA HIS A 319 -13.59 0.88 -19.81
C HIS A 319 -14.55 1.99 -19.37
N ALA A 320 -15.64 2.15 -20.10
CA ALA A 320 -16.70 3.12 -19.81
C ALA A 320 -17.83 2.44 -19.03
N ILE A 321 -18.27 3.05 -17.93
CA ILE A 321 -19.45 2.64 -17.15
C ILE A 321 -20.41 3.83 -17.10
N VAL A 322 -21.66 3.60 -17.45
CA VAL A 322 -22.73 4.62 -17.48
C VAL A 322 -23.88 4.14 -16.58
N THR A 323 -24.26 4.96 -15.61
CA THR A 323 -25.34 4.66 -14.65
C THR A 323 -26.23 5.88 -14.46
N ASN A 324 -27.56 5.66 -14.35
CA ASN A 324 -28.42 6.69 -13.79
C ASN A 324 -28.16 6.78 -12.28
N GLU A 325 -27.91 7.98 -11.77
CA GLU A 325 -27.44 8.18 -10.42
C GLU A 325 -28.58 8.29 -9.40
N LYS A 326 -28.19 8.31 -8.13
CA LYS A 326 -29.08 8.56 -6.99
C LYS A 326 -29.46 10.04 -6.95
N ASN A 327 -30.74 10.34 -6.73
CA ASN A 327 -31.21 11.72 -6.63
C ASN A 327 -30.55 12.43 -5.41
N PRO A 328 -29.81 13.55 -5.59
CA PRO A 328 -29.10 14.21 -4.48
C PRO A 328 -30.02 14.79 -3.40
N PHE A 329 -31.27 15.11 -3.74
CA PHE A 329 -32.19 15.82 -2.84
C PHE A 329 -33.16 14.92 -2.06
N THR A 330 -33.04 13.59 -2.17
CA THR A 330 -33.83 12.66 -1.35
C THR A 330 -33.01 11.46 -0.89
N PHE A 331 -32.23 11.68 0.17
CA PHE A 331 -32.15 10.69 1.26
C PHE A 331 -33.41 10.77 2.13
N SER A 332 -34.60 10.85 1.49
CA SER A 332 -35.85 10.72 2.22
C SER A 332 -35.96 9.28 2.70
N ARG A 333 -36.58 9.10 3.87
CA ARG A 333 -37.11 7.80 4.32
C ARG A 333 -38.20 7.24 3.38
N ASP A 334 -38.64 7.94 2.34
CA ASP A 334 -39.78 7.52 1.52
C ASP A 334 -39.47 6.53 0.37
N LYS A 335 -38.25 6.44 -0.16
CA LYS A 335 -37.92 5.43 -1.20
C LYS A 335 -36.40 5.27 -1.39
N GLN A 336 -35.88 4.05 -1.32
CA GLN A 336 -34.53 3.73 -1.79
C GLN A 336 -34.59 2.91 -3.08
N LEU A 337 -33.97 3.44 -4.12
CA LEU A 337 -33.59 2.74 -5.34
C LEU A 337 -32.10 3.00 -5.56
N GLU A 338 -31.32 1.94 -5.68
CA GLU A 338 -29.93 2.02 -6.13
C GLU A 338 -29.70 0.98 -7.23
N GLU A 339 -28.97 1.37 -8.27
CA GLU A 339 -28.59 0.46 -9.35
C GLU A 339 -27.16 0.78 -9.80
N GLY A 340 -26.53 -0.17 -10.47
CA GLY A 340 -25.20 0.04 -11.00
C GLY A 340 -24.68 -1.17 -11.75
N TYR A 341 -23.38 -1.11 -12.05
CA TYR A 341 -22.67 -2.13 -12.81
C TYR A 341 -21.42 -2.54 -12.05
N LEU A 342 -21.22 -3.84 -11.88
CA LEU A 342 -20.07 -4.45 -11.22
C LEU A 342 -19.30 -5.31 -12.23
N THR A 343 -17.97 -5.32 -12.10
CA THR A 343 -17.05 -6.14 -12.92
C THR A 343 -16.13 -7.02 -12.07
N ASN A 344 -15.27 -7.80 -12.71
CA ASN A 344 -14.14 -8.56 -12.17
C ASN A 344 -13.60 -8.00 -10.83
N ASN A 345 -13.65 -8.80 -9.76
CA ASN A 345 -13.17 -8.47 -8.40
C ASN A 345 -13.78 -7.20 -7.76
N SER A 346 -14.92 -6.71 -8.24
CA SER A 346 -15.62 -5.58 -7.63
C SER A 346 -16.78 -6.03 -6.72
N ASN A 347 -17.15 -5.14 -5.80
CA ASN A 347 -18.29 -5.35 -4.92
C ASN A 347 -18.96 -4.02 -4.56
N ARG A 348 -20.24 -4.09 -4.17
CA ARG A 348 -21.03 -2.97 -3.66
C ARG A 348 -21.61 -3.34 -2.31
N GLY A 349 -21.21 -2.59 -1.28
CA GLY A 349 -21.87 -2.58 0.03
C GLY A 349 -22.96 -1.51 0.11
N LEU A 350 -24.10 -1.84 0.71
CA LEU A 350 -25.29 -1.00 0.87
C LEU A 350 -25.81 -1.09 2.31
N ILE A 351 -26.43 -0.02 2.80
CA ILE A 351 -27.22 -0.01 4.04
C ILE A 351 -28.66 -0.36 3.66
N VAL A 352 -29.30 -1.24 4.42
CA VAL A 352 -30.69 -1.66 4.22
C VAL A 352 -31.47 -1.59 5.54
N TYR A 353 -32.76 -1.31 5.46
CA TYR A 353 -33.63 -1.11 6.61
C TYR A 353 -34.56 -2.30 6.86
N LYS A 354 -34.65 -2.75 8.12
CA LYS A 354 -35.43 -3.93 8.54
C LYS A 354 -36.94 -3.73 8.47
N ASP A 355 -37.42 -2.49 8.60
CA ASP A 355 -38.84 -2.08 8.55
C ASP A 355 -39.44 -2.13 7.13
N ARG A 356 -38.77 -2.76 6.15
CA ARG A 356 -39.13 -2.64 4.73
C ARG A 356 -38.90 -3.93 3.97
N LYS A 357 -39.70 -4.13 2.93
CA LYS A 357 -39.38 -5.09 1.88
C LYS A 357 -38.07 -4.67 1.19
N LEU A 358 -37.18 -5.63 0.98
CA LEU A 358 -35.95 -5.47 0.21
C LEU A 358 -36.03 -6.37 -1.02
N THR A 359 -35.93 -5.79 -2.20
CA THR A 359 -35.83 -6.52 -3.46
C THR A 359 -34.44 -6.29 -4.06
N ILE A 360 -33.74 -7.38 -4.36
CA ILE A 360 -32.43 -7.41 -5.01
C ILE A 360 -32.62 -8.07 -6.38
N THR A 361 -32.26 -7.38 -7.45
CA THR A 361 -32.29 -7.91 -8.82
C THR A 361 -30.90 -7.81 -9.42
N ILE A 362 -30.39 -8.92 -9.96
CA ILE A 362 -29.05 -9.00 -10.57
C ILE A 362 -29.18 -9.62 -11.95
N THR A 363 -28.52 -9.04 -12.96
CA THR A 363 -28.53 -9.53 -14.35
C THR A 363 -27.11 -9.73 -14.85
N GLY A 364 -26.81 -10.90 -15.42
CA GLY A 364 -25.51 -11.18 -16.04
C GLY A 364 -25.29 -10.34 -17.30
N ASP A 365 -24.11 -9.73 -17.46
CA ASP A 365 -23.81 -8.82 -18.58
C ASP A 365 -22.29 -8.68 -18.86
N SER A 366 -21.51 -9.75 -18.65
CA SER A 366 -20.05 -9.73 -18.77
C SER A 366 -19.56 -9.68 -20.22
N GLN A 367 -18.45 -8.96 -20.44
CA GLN A 367 -17.69 -9.03 -21.69
C GLN A 367 -16.58 -10.09 -21.67
N ASP A 368 -16.19 -10.58 -20.49
CA ASP A 368 -15.04 -11.50 -20.35
C ASP A 368 -15.42 -12.97 -20.46
N ILE A 369 -16.64 -13.32 -20.04
CA ILE A 369 -17.12 -14.70 -19.86
C ILE A 369 -18.63 -14.79 -20.11
N SER A 370 -19.14 -15.99 -20.40
CA SER A 370 -20.55 -16.25 -20.67
C SER A 370 -21.46 -16.23 -19.43
N ALA A 371 -20.91 -16.50 -18.24
CA ALA A 371 -21.64 -16.49 -16.97
C ALA A 371 -20.79 -15.94 -15.83
N SER A 372 -21.37 -15.09 -14.98
CA SER A 372 -20.66 -14.42 -13.89
C SER A 372 -20.93 -15.08 -12.54
N GLN A 373 -19.89 -15.37 -11.76
CA GLN A 373 -20.06 -15.80 -10.37
C GLN A 373 -20.37 -14.59 -9.49
N VAL A 374 -21.53 -14.62 -8.82
CA VAL A 374 -22.02 -13.55 -7.95
C VAL A 374 -22.24 -14.10 -6.54
N THR A 375 -21.84 -13.33 -5.53
CA THR A 375 -22.21 -13.58 -4.13
C THR A 375 -22.95 -12.37 -3.57
N PHE A 376 -24.15 -12.60 -3.09
CA PHE A 376 -24.88 -11.65 -2.23
C PHE A 376 -24.77 -12.10 -0.78
N THR A 377 -24.38 -11.19 0.10
CA THR A 377 -24.33 -11.45 1.54
C THR A 377 -25.07 -10.34 2.28
N GLY A 378 -26.11 -10.68 3.01
CA GLY A 378 -26.79 -9.80 3.96
C GLY A 378 -26.22 -9.96 5.36
N TYR A 379 -26.13 -8.89 6.13
CA TYR A 379 -25.49 -8.88 7.45
C TYR A 379 -26.35 -8.19 8.51
N ARG A 380 -26.31 -8.71 9.74
CA ARG A 380 -27.00 -8.14 10.92
C ARG A 380 -26.32 -6.87 11.41
N ASP A 381 -24.98 -6.83 11.39
CA ASP A 381 -24.16 -5.80 12.05
C ASP A 381 -22.94 -5.38 11.19
N ASP A 382 -23.06 -4.29 10.41
CA ASP A 382 -21.98 -3.63 9.65
C ASP A 382 -20.94 -4.60 9.03
N TYR A 383 -21.43 -5.51 8.18
CA TYR A 383 -20.61 -6.51 7.43
C TYR A 383 -19.88 -7.57 8.28
N LYS A 384 -20.19 -7.71 9.57
CA LYS A 384 -19.57 -8.73 10.45
C LYS A 384 -20.38 -10.03 10.50
N ASN A 385 -21.63 -9.94 10.94
CA ASN A 385 -22.47 -11.10 11.21
C ASN A 385 -23.36 -11.41 10.01
N LYS A 386 -23.07 -12.48 9.26
CA LYS A 386 -23.89 -12.88 8.10
C LYS A 386 -25.31 -13.30 8.56
N ALA A 387 -26.32 -12.71 7.94
CA ALA A 387 -27.72 -13.10 8.11
C ALA A 387 -28.20 -14.04 6.99
N VAL A 388 -27.70 -13.82 5.77
CA VAL A 388 -27.98 -14.62 4.58
C VAL A 388 -26.80 -14.53 3.63
N GLU A 389 -26.48 -15.63 2.95
CA GLU A 389 -25.53 -15.65 1.83
C GLU A 389 -26.14 -16.44 0.67
N LYS A 390 -26.15 -15.85 -0.52
CA LYS A 390 -26.58 -16.49 -1.76
C LYS A 390 -25.44 -16.41 -2.78
N LYS A 391 -25.06 -17.56 -3.33
CA LYS A 391 -24.05 -17.70 -4.38
C LYS A 391 -24.74 -18.22 -5.62
N ILE A 392 -24.51 -17.58 -6.76
CA ILE A 392 -25.10 -17.96 -8.04
C ILE A 392 -24.08 -17.78 -9.17
N VAL A 393 -24.14 -18.65 -10.17
CA VAL A 393 -23.48 -18.47 -11.46
C VAL A 393 -24.55 -18.01 -12.43
N LEU A 394 -24.43 -16.77 -12.90
CA LEU A 394 -25.50 -16.09 -13.65
C LEU A 394 -25.08 -15.87 -15.12
N PRO A 395 -25.66 -16.60 -16.08
CA PRO A 395 -25.40 -16.39 -17.51
C PRO A 395 -25.75 -14.97 -17.97
N ASN A 396 -25.06 -14.49 -19.01
CA ASN A 396 -25.34 -13.19 -19.59
C ASN A 396 -26.79 -13.13 -20.12
N GLY A 397 -27.49 -12.02 -19.85
CA GLY A 397 -28.91 -11.84 -20.14
C GLY A 397 -29.88 -12.50 -19.14
N LYS A 398 -29.45 -13.49 -18.34
CA LYS A 398 -30.28 -14.06 -17.27
C LYS A 398 -30.32 -13.14 -16.06
N THR A 399 -31.48 -13.09 -15.42
CA THR A 399 -31.76 -12.23 -14.26
C THR A 399 -32.22 -13.08 -13.08
N GLU A 400 -31.63 -12.82 -11.92
CA GLU A 400 -32.01 -13.41 -10.64
C GLU A 400 -32.62 -12.34 -9.74
N ARG A 401 -33.72 -12.65 -9.06
CA ARG A 401 -34.42 -11.73 -8.16
C ARG A 401 -34.65 -12.37 -6.80
N TRP A 402 -34.21 -11.68 -5.75
CA TRP A 402 -34.46 -12.08 -4.36
C TRP A 402 -35.30 -11.03 -3.65
N GLU A 403 -36.33 -11.49 -2.97
CA GLU A 403 -37.18 -10.64 -2.14
C GLU A 403 -37.05 -11.06 -0.68
N PHE A 404 -36.93 -10.07 0.20
CA PHE A 404 -36.91 -10.25 1.64
C PHE A 404 -38.05 -9.42 2.22
N PRO A 405 -38.97 -10.01 3.01
CA PRO A 405 -40.11 -9.30 3.56
C PRO A 405 -39.69 -8.26 4.61
N CYS A 406 -40.64 -7.43 5.02
CA CYS A 406 -40.50 -6.60 6.21
C CYS A 406 -40.18 -7.48 7.44
N GLY A 407 -39.36 -6.97 8.37
CA GLY A 407 -38.85 -7.73 9.51
C GLY A 407 -37.54 -8.49 9.22
N HIS A 408 -36.96 -8.37 8.03
CA HIS A 408 -35.70 -9.04 7.71
C HIS A 408 -34.56 -8.64 8.67
N GLN A 409 -33.66 -9.57 8.99
CA GLN A 409 -32.67 -9.36 10.05
C GLN A 409 -31.43 -8.53 9.62
N MET A 410 -31.35 -8.11 8.35
CA MET A 410 -30.21 -7.38 7.75
C MET A 410 -30.21 -5.87 8.05
N THR A 411 -29.03 -5.29 8.33
CA THR A 411 -28.78 -3.82 8.35
C THR A 411 -27.86 -3.37 7.22
N THR A 412 -27.01 -4.26 6.70
CA THR A 412 -26.22 -4.01 5.49
C THR A 412 -26.28 -5.23 4.57
N CYS A 413 -26.06 -5.01 3.27
CA CYS A 413 -25.87 -6.09 2.32
C CYS A 413 -24.70 -5.78 1.37
N LYS A 414 -24.11 -6.83 0.79
CA LYS A 414 -22.97 -6.74 -0.12
C LYS A 414 -23.23 -7.61 -1.35
N ILE A 415 -23.13 -7.04 -2.54
CA ILE A 415 -23.10 -7.78 -3.81
C ILE A 415 -21.63 -7.83 -4.27
N SER A 416 -21.11 -9.00 -4.58
CA SER A 416 -19.71 -9.21 -5.00
C SER A 416 -19.65 -10.04 -6.28
N VAL A 417 -18.77 -9.68 -7.20
CA VAL A 417 -18.45 -10.44 -8.42
C VAL A 417 -17.11 -11.15 -8.23
N GLY A 418 -17.02 -12.39 -8.73
CA GLY A 418 -15.80 -13.21 -8.67
C GLY A 418 -14.61 -12.68 -9.48
N LYS A 419 -13.60 -13.54 -9.67
CA LYS A 419 -12.34 -13.20 -10.36
C LYS A 419 -12.55 -12.62 -11.77
N SER A 420 -13.57 -13.12 -12.45
CA SER A 420 -14.07 -12.65 -13.74
C SER A 420 -15.61 -12.63 -13.73
N GLY A 421 -16.21 -11.68 -14.43
CA GLY A 421 -17.66 -11.47 -14.46
C GLY A 421 -18.05 -9.99 -14.60
N GLY A 422 -19.29 -9.77 -15.01
CA GLY A 422 -19.90 -8.45 -15.17
C GLY A 422 -21.39 -8.57 -14.95
N VAL A 423 -21.95 -7.74 -14.06
CA VAL A 423 -23.38 -7.78 -13.73
C VAL A 423 -23.96 -6.39 -13.57
N LYS A 424 -25.21 -6.24 -14.00
CA LYS A 424 -26.10 -5.15 -13.58
C LYS A 424 -26.70 -5.54 -12.24
N TYR A 425 -26.81 -4.60 -11.31
CA TYR A 425 -27.55 -4.79 -10.07
C TYR A 425 -28.56 -3.67 -9.88
N LYS A 426 -29.67 -3.99 -9.23
CA LYS A 426 -30.73 -3.07 -8.80
C LYS A 426 -31.20 -3.50 -7.40
N VAL A 427 -31.32 -2.54 -6.50
CA VAL A 427 -31.70 -2.73 -5.09
C VAL A 427 -32.79 -1.75 -4.74
N GLU A 428 -33.91 -2.27 -4.25
CA GLU A 428 -35.14 -1.52 -4.03
C GLU A 428 -35.66 -1.75 -2.61
N GLN A 429 -35.84 -0.66 -1.87
CA GLN A 429 -36.67 -0.62 -0.65
C GLN A 429 -37.73 0.48 -0.81
N PRO A 430 -38.97 0.14 -1.17
CA PRO A 430 -40.06 1.11 -1.16
C PRO A 430 -40.24 1.68 0.26
N GLY A 431 -40.78 2.90 0.34
CA GLY A 431 -41.20 3.46 1.63
C GLY A 431 -42.36 2.69 2.23
N LEU A 432 -42.54 2.86 3.53
CA LEU A 432 -43.76 2.43 4.20
C LEU A 432 -44.97 3.16 3.59
N PRO A 433 -46.14 2.51 3.48
CA PRO A 433 -47.38 3.19 3.14
C PRO A 433 -47.59 4.36 4.12
N ARG A 434 -47.80 5.58 3.60
CA ARG A 434 -48.23 6.69 4.43
C ARG A 434 -49.71 6.51 4.73
N GLU A 435 -50.06 6.24 5.98
CA GLU A 435 -51.43 6.45 6.44
C GLU A 435 -51.82 7.90 6.12
N LYS A 436 -52.92 8.08 5.38
CA LYS A 436 -53.49 9.40 5.14
C LYS A 436 -54.00 9.92 6.48
N LYS A 437 -53.24 10.82 7.12
CA LYS A 437 -53.77 11.59 8.25
C LYS A 437 -55.05 12.28 7.78
N ARG A 438 -56.21 11.88 8.32
CA ARG A 438 -57.43 12.68 8.24
C ARG A 438 -57.08 14.06 8.79
N VAL A 439 -57.40 15.10 8.02
CA VAL A 439 -57.31 16.48 8.48
C VAL A 439 -58.43 16.67 9.48
N SER A 440 -58.10 16.62 10.77
CA SER A 440 -59.04 17.00 11.83
C SER A 440 -59.07 18.52 11.93
N SER A 441 -60.23 19.11 11.63
CA SER A 441 -60.59 20.48 11.98
C SER A 441 -60.34 20.73 13.48
N GLY A 442 -59.85 21.92 13.82
CA GLY A 442 -59.32 22.19 15.16
C GLY A 442 -60.39 22.41 16.23
N SER A 443 -59.97 22.31 17.50
CA SER A 443 -60.57 23.07 18.60
C SER A 443 -59.59 23.25 19.77
N SER A 444 -59.96 24.16 20.67
CA SER A 444 -59.24 24.90 21.70
C SER A 444 -58.44 24.16 22.80
N ARG A 445 -57.54 24.95 23.40
CA ARG A 445 -56.90 24.83 24.74
C ARG A 445 -57.67 24.02 25.81
N LYS A 446 -56.92 23.28 26.65
CA LYS A 446 -56.77 23.52 28.12
C LYS A 446 -55.60 22.70 28.71
N SER A 447 -55.24 22.97 29.96
CA SER A 447 -53.98 22.55 30.61
C SER A 447 -54.16 21.96 32.02
N LYS A 448 -53.12 21.24 32.49
CA LYS A 448 -52.95 20.66 33.86
C LYS A 448 -53.84 19.40 34.12
N THR A 449 -53.47 18.41 34.94
CA THR A 449 -52.42 18.31 36.00
C THR A 449 -51.99 16.85 36.30
N ALA A 450 -50.80 16.68 36.92
CA ALA A 450 -50.35 15.62 37.86
C ALA A 450 -50.31 14.10 37.47
N PRO A 451 -49.21 13.38 37.78
CA PRO A 451 -49.13 11.91 37.76
C PRO A 451 -49.13 11.26 39.16
N LYS A 452 -49.69 10.05 39.31
CA LYS A 452 -49.47 9.18 40.49
C LYS A 452 -49.22 7.71 40.12
N VAL A 453 -48.06 7.23 40.54
CA VAL A 453 -47.68 5.90 41.06
C VAL A 453 -48.38 4.63 40.52
N VAL A 454 -47.56 3.69 40.03
CA VAL A 454 -47.79 2.23 40.21
C VAL A 454 -46.48 1.59 40.72
N ARG A 455 -46.59 0.70 41.71
CA ARG A 455 -45.50 -0.15 42.25
C ARG A 455 -45.67 -1.59 41.77
N THR A 456 -44.58 -2.30 41.51
CA THR A 456 -44.46 -3.77 41.66
C THR A 456 -43.05 -4.16 42.10
N THR A 457 -42.90 -5.38 42.65
CA THR A 457 -41.79 -5.82 43.52
C THR A 457 -40.96 -6.99 42.89
N PRO A 458 -40.23 -7.89 43.58
CA PRO A 458 -38.75 -7.88 43.48
C PRO A 458 -38.01 -9.21 43.15
N ILE A 459 -36.74 -9.08 42.72
CA ILE A 459 -35.59 -10.02 42.84
C ILE A 459 -35.63 -11.41 42.14
N LYS A 460 -34.68 -11.64 41.22
CA LYS A 460 -33.59 -12.65 41.37
C LYS A 460 -32.38 -12.33 40.49
N SER A 461 -31.24 -12.93 40.80
CA SER A 461 -29.88 -12.40 40.59
C SER A 461 -28.97 -13.22 39.65
N HIS A 462 -27.75 -12.69 39.42
CA HIS A 462 -26.58 -13.19 38.66
C HIS A 462 -26.45 -12.63 37.23
N GLU A 463 -25.33 -12.05 36.77
CA GLU A 463 -23.96 -11.93 37.37
C GLU A 463 -23.42 -10.48 37.36
N ARG A 464 -22.50 -10.18 38.29
CA ARG A 464 -21.82 -8.87 38.39
C ARG A 464 -20.61 -8.80 37.45
N SER A 465 -20.72 -8.04 36.36
CA SER A 465 -19.56 -7.32 35.81
C SER A 465 -19.35 -6.03 36.62
N THR A 466 -18.20 -5.90 37.27
CA THR A 466 -17.89 -4.81 38.20
C THR A 466 -17.84 -3.43 37.52
N LYS A 467 -18.97 -2.72 37.52
CA LYS A 467 -18.97 -1.26 37.44
C LYS A 467 -18.30 -0.71 38.70
N ILE A 468 -17.03 -0.31 38.59
CA ILE A 468 -16.42 0.56 39.59
C ILE A 468 -17.09 1.93 39.47
N THR A 469 -18.06 2.18 40.34
CA THR A 469 -18.61 3.51 40.59
C THR A 469 -17.57 4.34 41.32
N GLY A 470 -16.94 5.29 40.63
CA GLY A 470 -16.13 6.32 41.26
C GLY A 470 -16.99 7.28 42.09
N LYS A 471 -17.40 6.87 43.29
CA LYS A 471 -17.82 7.78 44.36
C LYS A 471 -16.56 8.23 45.09
N GLY A 472 -15.99 9.33 44.64
CA GLY A 472 -14.98 10.12 45.35
C GLY A 472 -15.46 11.57 45.38
N SER A 473 -16.33 11.90 46.33
CA SER A 473 -16.95 13.22 46.44
C SER A 473 -16.11 14.15 47.31
N GLY A 474 -14.97 14.59 46.77
CA GLY A 474 -14.36 15.86 47.17
C GLY A 474 -14.96 17.02 46.37
N PRO A 475 -14.82 18.28 46.81
CA PRO A 475 -15.17 19.44 46.01
C PRO A 475 -14.28 19.48 44.76
N GLY A 476 -14.85 19.18 43.59
CA GLY A 476 -14.08 19.16 42.36
C GLY A 476 -13.64 20.55 41.94
N LEU A 477 -12.32 20.76 41.79
CA LEU A 477 -11.62 22.02 41.41
C LEU A 477 -12.53 23.09 40.79
N SER A 478 -12.48 24.32 41.29
CA SER A 478 -13.16 25.47 40.71
C SER A 478 -12.72 25.74 39.25
N LYS A 479 -13.47 26.59 38.56
CA LYS A 479 -13.13 27.02 37.18
C LYS A 479 -11.76 27.70 37.11
N ALA A 480 -11.36 28.44 38.15
CA ALA A 480 -10.07 29.11 38.23
C ALA A 480 -8.92 28.11 38.38
N GLU A 481 -9.02 27.18 39.35
CA GLU A 481 -7.98 26.18 39.60
C GLU A 481 -7.80 25.22 38.40
N ARG A 482 -8.88 24.82 37.71
CA ARG A 482 -8.79 24.08 36.45
C ARG A 482 -8.00 24.85 35.38
N GLY A 483 -8.09 26.18 35.38
CA GLY A 483 -7.31 27.07 34.52
C GLY A 483 -5.83 27.08 34.89
N VAL A 484 -5.52 27.22 36.19
CA VAL A 484 -4.14 27.18 36.72
C VAL A 484 -3.46 25.84 36.40
N ILE A 485 -4.11 24.72 36.74
CA ILE A 485 -3.60 23.37 36.45
C ILE A 485 -3.41 23.17 34.93
N LEU A 486 -4.35 23.64 34.09
CA LEU A 486 -4.17 23.55 32.64
C LEU A 486 -2.97 24.38 32.14
N LYS A 487 -2.73 25.57 32.71
CA LYS A 487 -1.57 26.41 32.37
C LYS A 487 -0.27 25.70 32.78
N ALA A 488 -0.20 25.19 34.01
CA ALA A 488 0.96 24.45 34.51
C ALA A 488 1.28 23.21 33.66
N LEU A 489 0.28 22.41 33.30
CA LEU A 489 0.47 21.24 32.43
C LEU A 489 1.03 21.59 31.04
N ASN A 490 0.59 22.70 30.43
CA ASN A 490 1.12 23.16 29.13
C ASN A 490 2.54 23.76 29.24
N ALA A 491 2.86 24.38 30.36
CA ALA A 491 4.18 24.94 30.64
C ALA A 491 5.22 23.86 31.02
N GLY A 492 4.77 22.69 31.50
CA GLY A 492 5.66 21.69 32.12
C GLY A 492 5.99 22.02 33.58
N ASP A 493 5.20 22.87 34.23
CA ASP A 493 5.43 23.32 35.60
C ASP A 493 5.00 22.25 36.62
N VAL A 494 5.94 21.35 36.90
CA VAL A 494 5.80 20.26 37.88
C VAL A 494 5.64 20.81 39.30
N ALA A 495 6.20 21.98 39.62
CA ALA A 495 6.16 22.55 40.96
C ALA A 495 4.73 22.96 41.35
N THR A 496 4.04 23.74 40.50
CA THR A 496 2.63 24.12 40.74
C THR A 496 1.72 22.89 40.86
N VAL A 497 1.88 21.88 39.99
CA VAL A 497 1.03 20.67 40.09
C VAL A 497 1.34 19.86 41.33
N LYS A 498 2.61 19.78 41.75
CA LYS A 498 3.03 19.16 43.01
C LYS A 498 2.42 19.87 44.22
N GLU A 499 2.47 21.20 44.27
CA GLU A 499 1.91 22.00 45.36
C GLU A 499 0.40 21.76 45.54
N TYR A 500 -0.37 21.71 44.44
CA TYR A 500 -1.80 21.40 44.51
C TYR A 500 -2.06 19.97 44.97
N LEU A 501 -1.26 18.98 44.54
CA LEU A 501 -1.34 17.60 45.03
C LEU A 501 -0.92 17.48 46.51
N ASP A 502 0.06 18.28 46.97
CA ASP A 502 0.47 18.38 48.39
C ASP A 502 -0.64 19.01 49.24
N LYS A 503 -1.40 19.98 48.69
CA LYS A 503 -2.61 20.58 49.29
C LYS A 503 -3.87 19.70 49.21
N GLY A 504 -3.73 18.42 48.85
CA GLY A 504 -4.85 17.46 48.86
C GLY A 504 -5.74 17.47 47.60
N MET A 505 -5.32 18.07 46.49
CA MET A 505 -6.01 17.91 45.21
C MET A 505 -6.06 16.42 44.82
N ASP A 506 -7.26 15.92 44.48
CA ASP A 506 -7.42 14.54 44.01
C ASP A 506 -6.56 14.29 42.74
N PRO A 507 -5.60 13.35 42.76
CA PRO A 507 -4.81 12.95 41.58
C PRO A 507 -5.68 12.42 40.42
N ASN A 508 -6.92 12.03 40.71
CA ASN A 508 -7.91 11.52 39.78
C ASN A 508 -8.89 12.57 39.25
N VAL A 509 -8.69 13.86 39.58
CA VAL A 509 -9.58 14.97 39.19
C VAL A 509 -9.70 15.16 37.67
N VAL A 510 -10.86 15.67 37.23
CA VAL A 510 -11.18 15.90 35.81
C VAL A 510 -10.90 17.37 35.40
N VAL A 511 -9.87 17.57 34.57
CA VAL A 511 -9.47 18.86 34.02
C VAL A 511 -10.00 19.01 32.58
N TYR A 512 -11.11 19.76 32.43
CA TYR A 512 -11.79 19.99 31.15
C TYR A 512 -12.11 18.70 30.38
N GLY A 513 -12.86 17.79 31.01
CA GLY A 513 -13.39 16.57 30.38
C GLY A 513 -12.37 15.44 30.19
N SER A 514 -11.21 15.50 30.82
CA SER A 514 -10.24 14.39 30.89
C SER A 514 -9.57 14.38 32.27
N GLN A 515 -9.25 13.19 32.78
CA GLN A 515 -8.54 13.06 34.06
C GLN A 515 -7.15 13.71 34.01
N LEU A 516 -6.65 14.20 35.16
CA LEU A 516 -5.35 14.85 35.32
C LEU A 516 -4.20 14.09 34.61
N LEU A 517 -4.06 12.79 34.87
CA LEU A 517 -3.05 11.95 34.21
C LEU A 517 -3.20 11.89 32.68
N GLN A 518 -4.43 11.79 32.17
CA GLN A 518 -4.71 11.83 30.73
C GLN A 518 -4.37 13.18 30.09
N LYS A 519 -4.55 14.26 30.85
CA LYS A 519 -4.25 15.63 30.41
C LYS A 519 -2.74 15.87 30.38
N ALA A 520 -2.04 15.46 31.44
CA ALA A 520 -0.59 15.52 31.54
C ALA A 520 0.11 14.71 30.44
N ALA A 521 -0.34 13.47 30.19
CA ALA A 521 0.20 12.62 29.14
C ALA A 521 0.16 13.29 27.75
N ASN A 522 -0.87 14.09 27.44
CA ASN A 522 -1.01 14.79 26.16
C ASN A 522 -0.18 16.09 26.07
N LEU A 523 -0.09 16.85 27.17
CA LEU A 523 0.39 18.24 27.13
C LEU A 523 1.78 18.46 27.75
N SER A 524 2.20 17.60 28.68
CA SER A 524 3.32 17.87 29.59
C SER A 524 4.52 16.94 29.35
N THR A 525 5.41 16.82 30.34
CA THR A 525 6.65 16.04 30.32
C THR A 525 6.53 14.68 31.02
N ALA A 526 7.60 13.88 31.00
CA ALA A 526 7.66 12.60 31.70
C ALA A 526 7.72 12.76 33.24
N GLU A 527 8.37 13.80 33.76
CA GLU A 527 8.44 14.09 35.20
C GLU A 527 7.04 14.39 35.77
N MET A 528 6.25 15.20 35.05
CA MET A 528 4.85 15.47 35.41
C MET A 528 4.01 14.19 35.47
N VAL A 529 4.20 13.29 34.50
CA VAL A 529 3.48 12.00 34.45
C VAL A 529 3.91 11.08 35.60
N LYS A 530 5.22 11.00 35.89
CA LYS A 530 5.76 10.26 37.05
C LYS A 530 5.19 10.78 38.37
N LEU A 531 5.15 12.11 38.58
CA LEU A 531 4.56 12.73 39.77
C LEU A 531 3.10 12.32 39.95
N ILE A 532 2.27 12.46 38.93
CA ILE A 532 0.83 12.15 39.03
C ILE A 532 0.60 10.65 39.30
N ILE A 533 1.41 9.76 38.72
CA ILE A 533 1.36 8.32 39.03
C ILE A 533 1.76 8.05 40.48
N ALA A 534 2.89 8.62 40.95
CA ALA A 534 3.38 8.46 42.32
C ALA A 534 2.39 9.00 43.37
N ARG A 535 1.50 9.93 42.99
CA ARG A 535 0.41 10.43 43.84
C ARG A 535 -0.91 9.67 43.69
N GLY A 536 -0.96 8.54 42.99
CA GLY A 536 -2.17 7.69 42.88
C GLY A 536 -3.08 7.99 41.69
N GLY A 537 -2.55 8.61 40.63
CA GLY A 537 -3.29 8.85 39.39
C GLY A 537 -3.66 7.56 38.64
N SER A 538 -4.95 7.37 38.36
CA SER A 538 -5.50 6.13 37.80
C SER A 538 -5.03 5.83 36.38
N LEU A 539 -4.23 4.78 36.25
CA LEU A 539 -3.81 4.18 34.98
C LEU A 539 -4.98 3.55 34.20
N HIS A 540 -6.07 3.20 34.89
CA HIS A 540 -7.20 2.45 34.33
C HIS A 540 -8.34 3.34 33.82
N TYR A 541 -8.30 4.65 34.05
CA TYR A 541 -9.37 5.55 33.62
C TYR A 541 -9.52 5.58 32.09
N ARG A 542 -10.76 5.40 31.64
CA ARG A 542 -11.18 5.41 30.23
C ARG A 542 -12.15 6.58 30.02
N SER A 543 -11.80 7.49 29.12
CA SER A 543 -12.73 8.55 28.68
C SER A 543 -13.98 7.97 28.00
N ARG A 544 -15.03 8.78 27.78
CA ARG A 544 -16.26 8.40 27.03
C ARG A 544 -16.00 7.76 25.65
N GLN A 545 -14.80 7.95 25.08
CA GLN A 545 -14.39 7.38 23.79
C GLN A 545 -13.45 6.17 23.93
N GLY A 546 -13.35 5.57 25.12
CA GLY A 546 -12.50 4.41 25.43
C GLY A 546 -10.99 4.70 25.55
N ARG A 547 -10.59 5.98 25.46
CA ARG A 547 -9.18 6.41 25.47
C ARG A 547 -8.63 6.44 26.89
N ASP A 548 -7.45 5.86 27.09
CA ASP A 548 -6.63 5.85 28.30
C ASP A 548 -5.53 6.92 28.25
N ALA A 549 -4.65 6.99 29.27
CA ALA A 549 -3.50 7.88 29.27
C ALA A 549 -2.49 7.56 28.15
N LEU A 550 -2.27 6.29 27.80
CA LEU A 550 -1.38 5.88 26.72
C LEU A 550 -1.84 6.41 25.35
N TYR A 551 -3.14 6.36 25.04
CA TYR A 551 -3.73 6.97 23.84
C TYR A 551 -3.42 8.47 23.75
N GLN A 552 -3.42 9.16 24.89
CA GLN A 552 -3.17 10.60 24.99
C GLN A 552 -1.68 10.92 24.86
N ALA A 553 -0.79 10.12 25.47
CA ALA A 553 0.66 10.18 25.28
C ALA A 553 1.05 10.04 23.81
N MET A 554 0.43 9.11 23.08
CA MET A 554 0.65 8.98 21.64
C MET A 554 0.21 10.22 20.84
N SER A 555 -0.67 11.05 21.39
CA SER A 555 -1.10 12.32 20.80
C SER A 555 -0.20 13.52 21.15
N ASN A 556 0.63 13.43 22.20
CA ASN A 556 1.59 14.46 22.60
C ASN A 556 2.58 14.75 21.45
N THR A 557 2.89 16.03 21.23
CA THR A 557 3.72 16.50 20.10
C THR A 557 5.20 16.59 20.43
N LYS A 558 5.56 16.72 21.71
CA LYS A 558 6.92 16.96 22.21
C LYS A 558 7.51 15.75 22.93
N HIS A 559 6.92 15.33 24.06
CA HIS A 559 7.51 14.44 25.07
C HIS A 559 6.96 12.99 25.04
N TRP A 560 6.40 12.58 23.90
CA TRP A 560 5.72 11.29 23.77
C TRP A 560 6.66 10.08 23.84
N LYS A 561 7.96 10.23 23.55
CA LYS A 561 8.92 9.12 23.56
C LYS A 561 9.29 8.73 24.99
N GLU A 562 9.30 9.72 25.86
CA GLU A 562 9.72 9.65 27.25
C GLU A 562 8.52 9.26 28.14
N ILE A 563 7.32 9.75 27.81
CA ILE A 563 6.07 9.42 28.52
C ILE A 563 5.58 8.00 28.25
N ILE A 564 5.76 7.46 27.03
CA ILE A 564 5.21 6.14 26.67
C ILE A 564 5.86 5.00 27.47
N PRO A 565 7.20 4.89 27.60
CA PRO A 565 7.84 3.91 28.48
C PRO A 565 7.33 4.01 29.91
N VAL A 566 7.33 5.22 30.50
CA VAL A 566 6.84 5.47 31.88
C VAL A 566 5.43 4.94 32.10
N LEU A 567 4.49 5.21 31.18
CA LEU A 567 3.10 4.75 31.30
C LEU A 567 2.97 3.22 31.16
N VAL A 568 3.79 2.59 30.32
CA VAL A 568 3.77 1.13 30.10
C VAL A 568 4.45 0.40 31.26
N GLU A 569 5.57 0.92 31.76
CA GLU A 569 6.30 0.43 32.94
C GLU A 569 5.48 0.56 34.23
N ALA A 570 4.70 1.65 34.36
CA ALA A 570 3.73 1.79 35.44
C ALA A 570 2.55 0.79 35.36
N GLY A 571 2.41 0.03 34.27
CA GLY A 571 1.43 -1.05 34.14
C GLY A 571 0.26 -0.79 33.18
N ILE A 572 0.29 0.24 32.31
CA ILE A 572 -0.73 0.35 31.25
C ILE A 572 -0.55 -0.76 30.23
N LYS A 573 -1.54 -1.65 30.17
CA LYS A 573 -1.59 -2.79 29.24
C LYS A 573 -1.55 -2.35 27.76
N VAL A 574 -0.43 -2.63 27.12
CA VAL A 574 -0.31 -2.69 25.65
C VAL A 574 -0.97 -4.00 25.16
N ASN A 575 -1.63 -3.96 24.00
CA ASN A 575 -2.23 -5.14 23.36
C ASN A 575 -2.44 -4.89 21.86
N GLU A 576 -2.93 -5.89 21.15
CA GLU A 576 -3.14 -5.85 19.69
C GLU A 576 -3.99 -4.65 19.21
N LYS A 577 -4.88 -4.11 20.05
CA LYS A 577 -5.77 -2.98 19.71
C LYS A 577 -5.14 -1.62 20.04
N THR A 578 -3.92 -1.58 20.57
CA THR A 578 -3.19 -0.35 20.87
C THR A 578 -2.95 0.44 19.57
N PRO A 579 -3.36 1.73 19.49
CA PRO A 579 -3.39 2.50 18.25
C PRO A 579 -2.01 3.08 17.88
N ILE A 580 -1.02 2.20 17.67
CA ILE A 580 0.37 2.54 17.33
C ILE A 580 0.50 3.44 16.10
N TRP A 581 -0.52 3.50 15.24
CA TRP A 581 -0.59 4.41 14.10
C TRP A 581 -0.45 5.88 14.47
N LYS A 582 -0.81 6.28 15.70
CA LYS A 582 -0.55 7.65 16.19
C LYS A 582 0.93 7.99 16.30
N ILE A 583 1.77 7.00 16.62
CA ILE A 583 3.23 7.11 16.64
C ILE A 583 3.77 6.97 15.22
N ALA A 584 3.28 5.98 14.47
CA ALA A 584 3.67 5.72 13.10
C ALA A 584 3.37 6.89 12.12
N PHE A 585 2.40 7.76 12.44
CA PHE A 585 2.09 8.98 11.68
C PHE A 585 2.91 10.21 12.11
N LYS A 586 3.84 10.10 13.08
CA LYS A 586 4.83 11.13 13.39
C LYS A 586 5.96 11.11 12.35
N THR A 587 5.59 11.24 11.09
CA THR A 587 6.46 11.20 9.90
C THR A 587 6.52 12.56 9.22
N ARG A 588 7.64 12.89 8.58
CA ARG A 588 7.79 14.08 7.72
C ARG A 588 8.43 13.63 6.40
N ASN A 589 7.85 14.01 5.27
CA ASN A 589 8.33 13.68 3.93
C ASN A 589 8.65 12.19 3.71
N GLY A 590 7.81 11.30 4.27
CA GLY A 590 7.96 9.84 4.16
C GLY A 590 9.08 9.22 4.98
N LYS A 591 9.69 9.97 5.90
CA LYS A 591 10.64 9.49 6.92
C LYS A 591 10.03 9.58 8.31
N PHE A 592 10.46 8.72 9.23
CA PHE A 592 10.09 8.83 10.63
C PHE A 592 10.74 10.05 11.31
N LYS A 593 10.07 10.68 12.28
CA LYS A 593 10.74 11.57 13.23
C LYS A 593 11.64 10.73 14.16
N PRO A 594 12.74 11.29 14.72
CA PRO A 594 13.57 10.58 15.70
C PRO A 594 12.73 10.04 16.86
N GLY A 595 13.04 8.85 17.37
CA GLY A 595 12.30 8.19 18.46
C GLY A 595 11.07 7.38 18.03
N VAL A 596 10.59 7.54 16.78
CA VAL A 596 9.35 6.87 16.33
C VAL A 596 9.58 5.39 16.12
N ARG A 597 10.74 5.03 15.57
CA ARG A 597 11.09 3.64 15.29
C ARG A 597 11.22 2.86 16.60
N GLU A 598 11.99 3.43 17.52
CA GLU A 598 12.32 2.90 18.84
C GLU A 598 11.05 2.73 19.68
N THR A 599 10.15 3.72 19.64
CA THR A 599 8.84 3.64 20.33
C THR A 599 7.92 2.61 19.68
N LEU A 600 7.95 2.42 18.35
CA LEU A 600 7.18 1.37 17.68
C LEU A 600 7.74 -0.02 18.03
N GLU A 601 9.05 -0.22 17.97
CA GLU A 601 9.73 -1.48 18.36
C GLU A 601 9.41 -1.84 19.83
N TYR A 602 9.44 -0.85 20.74
CA TYR A 602 9.03 -1.02 22.14
C TYR A 602 7.55 -1.39 22.30
N LEU A 603 6.63 -0.72 21.59
CA LEU A 603 5.20 -1.05 21.69
C LEU A 603 4.87 -2.42 21.08
N LEU A 604 5.57 -2.82 20.01
CA LEU A 604 5.43 -4.14 19.40
C LEU A 604 5.96 -5.24 20.33
N SER A 605 7.11 -5.06 20.99
CA SER A 605 7.64 -6.02 21.97
C SER A 605 6.78 -6.15 23.23
N LYS A 606 5.93 -5.15 23.52
CA LYS A 606 4.89 -5.19 24.57
C LYS A 606 3.52 -5.69 24.05
N GLY A 607 3.46 -6.29 22.86
CA GLY A 607 2.26 -6.97 22.34
C GLY A 607 1.30 -6.11 21.51
N ALA A 608 1.74 -4.97 20.97
CA ALA A 608 0.98 -4.26 19.94
C ALA A 608 1.03 -5.01 18.60
N ASN A 609 -0.03 -4.90 17.79
CA ASN A 609 -0.10 -5.59 16.49
C ASN A 609 0.13 -4.60 15.32
N ILE A 610 1.14 -4.87 14.50
CA ILE A 610 1.50 -4.06 13.33
C ILE A 610 0.41 -4.02 12.24
N ASN A 611 -0.41 -5.08 12.17
CA ASN A 611 -1.51 -5.24 11.23
C ASN A 611 -2.85 -4.70 11.75
N TYR A 612 -2.90 -4.16 12.97
CA TYR A 612 -4.14 -3.63 13.53
C TYR A 612 -4.72 -2.48 12.67
N PRO A 613 -6.02 -2.52 12.30
CA PRO A 613 -6.61 -1.52 11.43
C PRO A 613 -6.52 -0.09 11.96
N ILE A 614 -5.91 0.78 11.15
CA ILE A 614 -5.77 2.22 11.43
C ILE A 614 -7.06 3.01 11.17
N SER A 615 -8.06 2.38 10.54
CA SER A 615 -9.33 3.00 10.15
C SER A 615 -10.48 2.01 10.22
N LYS A 616 -11.71 2.53 10.28
CA LYS A 616 -12.95 1.72 10.16
C LYS A 616 -13.08 0.96 8.83
N SER A 617 -12.28 1.30 7.81
CA SER A 617 -12.25 0.62 6.51
C SER A 617 -11.31 -0.59 6.46
N GLY A 618 -10.61 -0.93 7.55
CA GLY A 618 -9.70 -2.09 7.57
C GLY A 618 -8.31 -1.80 7.02
N ASN A 619 -7.93 -0.53 6.81
CA ASN A 619 -6.60 -0.20 6.28
C ASN A 619 -5.53 -0.53 7.34
N THR A 620 -4.41 -1.13 6.94
CA THR A 620 -3.23 -1.34 7.79
C THR A 620 -2.23 -0.18 7.67
N LEU A 621 -1.21 -0.16 8.54
CA LEU A 621 -0.09 0.77 8.42
C LEU A 621 0.69 0.61 7.11
N LEU A 622 0.89 -0.64 6.67
CA LEU A 622 1.55 -0.96 5.41
C LEU A 622 0.78 -0.41 4.20
N MET A 623 -0.55 -0.62 4.14
CA MET A 623 -1.39 -0.06 3.07
C MET A 623 -1.28 1.47 2.98
N PHE A 624 -1.25 2.16 4.13
CA PHE A 624 -1.12 3.61 4.15
C PHE A 624 0.25 4.07 3.66
N ALA A 625 1.34 3.47 4.14
CA ALA A 625 2.69 3.83 3.71
C ALA A 625 2.92 3.53 2.22
N CYS A 626 2.39 2.42 1.70
CA CYS A 626 2.40 2.11 0.28
C CYS A 626 1.63 3.15 -0.54
N LYS A 627 0.40 3.54 -0.12
CA LYS A 627 -0.38 4.59 -0.78
C LYS A 627 0.36 5.93 -0.84
N MET A 628 1.10 6.27 0.20
CA MET A 628 1.84 7.53 0.30
C MET A 628 3.26 7.46 -0.30
N ALA A 629 3.68 6.31 -0.86
CA ALA A 629 5.04 6.04 -1.34
C ALA A 629 6.15 6.26 -0.29
N TRP A 630 5.85 6.02 0.99
CA TRP A 630 6.77 6.23 2.12
C TRP A 630 7.68 5.02 2.34
N LEU A 631 8.76 4.96 1.56
CA LEU A 631 9.66 3.80 1.50
C LEU A 631 10.27 3.38 2.85
N GLU A 632 10.58 4.32 3.74
CA GLU A 632 11.16 4.00 5.05
C GLU A 632 10.14 3.32 5.98
N PRO A 633 8.94 3.90 6.23
CA PRO A 633 7.84 3.20 6.88
C PRO A 633 7.48 1.86 6.24
N VAL A 634 7.41 1.75 4.90
CA VAL A 634 7.16 0.46 4.22
C VAL A 634 8.22 -0.58 4.61
N LYS A 635 9.51 -0.26 4.49
CA LYS A 635 10.60 -1.18 4.87
C LYS A 635 10.55 -1.57 6.35
N PHE A 636 10.24 -0.63 7.24
CA PHE A 636 10.14 -0.89 8.66
C PHE A 636 8.95 -1.80 9.00
N TYR A 637 7.74 -1.49 8.50
CA TYR A 637 6.56 -2.31 8.78
C TYR A 637 6.72 -3.75 8.25
N LEU A 638 7.30 -3.93 7.06
CA LEU A 638 7.62 -5.26 6.52
C LEU A 638 8.60 -6.04 7.41
N ALA A 639 9.66 -5.38 7.89
CA ALA A 639 10.63 -6.00 8.81
C ALA A 639 10.01 -6.38 10.17
N GLN A 640 8.95 -5.67 10.59
CA GLN A 640 8.17 -5.95 11.80
C GLN A 640 6.99 -6.92 11.55
N GLY A 641 7.00 -7.67 10.44
CA GLY A 641 5.99 -8.70 10.16
C GLY A 641 4.65 -8.20 9.59
N ALA A 642 4.62 -7.01 8.99
CA ALA A 642 3.37 -6.51 8.39
C ALA A 642 2.91 -7.36 7.20
N GLU A 643 1.64 -7.75 7.21
CA GLU A 643 1.02 -8.61 6.21
C GLU A 643 0.93 -7.93 4.84
N VAL A 644 1.78 -8.38 3.90
CA VAL A 644 1.82 -7.91 2.51
C VAL A 644 0.50 -8.16 1.76
N HIS A 645 -0.26 -9.17 2.21
CA HIS A 645 -1.51 -9.61 1.59
C HIS A 645 -2.75 -9.35 2.46
N ALA A 646 -2.61 -8.56 3.53
CA ALA A 646 -3.77 -8.05 4.26
C ALA A 646 -4.69 -7.31 3.29
N LYS A 647 -6.02 -7.42 3.53
CA LYS A 647 -7.04 -6.80 2.68
C LYS A 647 -7.88 -5.82 3.46
N ASP A 648 -8.21 -4.69 2.86
CA ASP A 648 -9.17 -3.75 3.45
C ASP A 648 -10.60 -4.38 3.46
N LYS A 649 -11.58 -3.73 4.10
CA LYS A 649 -12.98 -4.21 4.12
C LYS A 649 -13.61 -4.35 2.73
N ASN A 650 -13.04 -3.70 1.71
CA ASN A 650 -13.48 -3.80 0.32
C ASN A 650 -12.81 -4.96 -0.42
N GLY A 651 -11.84 -5.65 0.19
CA GLY A 651 -11.12 -6.78 -0.36
C GLY A 651 -9.88 -6.40 -1.19
N ARG A 652 -9.41 -5.16 -1.08
CA ARG A 652 -8.26 -4.61 -1.81
C ARG A 652 -6.95 -4.79 -1.06
#